data_AF-A0A1F6Z121-F1
#
_entry.id   AF-A0A1F6Z121-F1
#
_cell.length_a   1.000
_cell.length_b   1.000
_cell.length_c   1.000
_cell.angle_alpha   90.00
_cell.angle_beta   90.00
_cell.angle_gamma   90.00
#
_symmetry.space_group_name_H-M   'P 1'
#
loop_
_entity.id
_entity.type
_entity.pdbx_description
1 polymer ?
#
loop_
_entity_poly.entity_id
_entity_poly.type
_entity_poly.pdbx_seq_one_letter_code
_entity_poly.pdbx_strand_id
1 'polypeptide(L)'
;MNYYVKGTTTFEDDEGEDNCLSGDTLNELYCTADKGGAGQSYTCPNGCFDGACYGVADEQYTLEEGQEMNIQIQDIIYNTEIIYVGGTNSVKFNINGELTNTLGEGESQKLSNGNIVFVYDIILKAKEGGNVWEVTFSLSSAGATCTDSDGGKNYYVKGTAVDENGDEWEDTCFDGASPVNSNPVYEGDYLYERFCPEPGVAKWDAVQYCSNGCVDGACVKVNYNGTCSELVNEIANPSDFEKYGAKYSLGWSNSYNSSWWVWNNGSEREYSFTEYYAYWSINYPEGDNYQYGSLSENVMIFDDKTFDTSTILEDMTRYNFCQIHGYNDERVYVCNWNIYERGVDIDQSDWKNREVLWNNGNVLVRFSIGFGKWLSDDEINQIIEKETLEFLNSLKDNQAKYVGWEQFDIAWPFDMKMFNALESCPSDISENTCSPQWRCITEPTVCPEHGYQTQTCQDYSCERETMTNQISCNPGICSGCLVPKWFSPYYTDLGENRCIPYGFRFESEIGWHEGEQTDTSAFKFSIADAIDEGVNLSISSDGLATLFVEDWGNEPYVFREGEKVEIDVTGWDENIISFSFVATGIVYDANNYEDSYVVFEFTETYLGRVVDTINAYCDFDGYVKPQKTKEASGAWGRCQNNYECDSNLCSSGSCIELGDIAGEASAFKVVIVKFFCRITNILDNSDYNQCLADNGISETTTQ
;
A
#
# COMPACT_ATOMS: atom_id res chain seq x y z
N MET A 1 28.03 -13.53 -11.97
CA MET A 1 27.69 -14.36 -10.82
C MET A 1 28.98 -14.71 -10.12
N ASN A 2 29.21 -14.06 -8.99
CA ASN A 2 30.33 -14.30 -8.10
C ASN A 2 29.80 -14.30 -6.67
N TYR A 3 29.43 -15.49 -6.19
CA TYR A 3 28.77 -15.71 -4.90
C TYR A 3 29.56 -15.25 -3.67
N TYR A 4 30.81 -14.81 -3.85
CA TYR A 4 31.76 -14.49 -2.77
C TYR A 4 32.10 -12.99 -2.73
N VAL A 5 31.50 -12.17 -3.60
CA VAL A 5 31.66 -10.72 -3.61
C VAL A 5 30.29 -10.11 -3.85
N LYS A 6 29.85 -9.21 -2.96
CA LYS A 6 28.56 -8.53 -3.09
C LYS A 6 28.47 -7.83 -4.45
N GLY A 7 27.54 -8.26 -5.28
CA GLY A 7 27.20 -7.70 -6.56
C GLY A 7 26.08 -6.67 -6.45
N THR A 8 26.11 -5.72 -7.38
CA THR A 8 25.03 -4.76 -7.61
C THR A 8 24.59 -4.89 -9.07
N THR A 9 23.28 -5.07 -9.29
CA THR A 9 22.68 -5.03 -10.62
C THR A 9 21.86 -3.76 -10.78
N THR A 10 22.18 -2.99 -11.82
CA THR A 10 21.37 -1.85 -12.23
C THR A 10 20.69 -2.19 -13.55
N PHE A 11 19.36 -2.13 -13.57
CA PHE A 11 18.60 -2.29 -14.80
C PHE A 11 17.56 -1.17 -14.94
N GLU A 12 17.73 -0.36 -15.99
CA GLU A 12 16.98 0.91 -16.17
C GLU A 12 17.10 1.81 -14.94
N ASP A 13 15.99 2.01 -14.20
CA ASP A 13 15.92 2.84 -12.99
C ASP A 13 15.89 2.00 -11.68
N ASP A 14 15.91 0.66 -11.77
CA ASP A 14 15.91 -0.24 -10.61
C ASP A 14 17.34 -0.71 -10.27
N GLU A 15 17.72 -0.52 -9.01
CA GLU A 15 18.96 -1.00 -8.42
C GLU A 15 18.66 -2.15 -7.45
N GLY A 16 19.33 -3.28 -7.64
CA GLY A 16 19.29 -4.42 -6.73
C GLY A 16 20.71 -4.80 -6.31
N GLU A 17 20.87 -5.24 -5.08
CA GLU A 17 22.14 -5.79 -4.58
C GLU A 17 21.93 -7.22 -4.10
N ASP A 18 23.00 -8.02 -4.18
CA ASP A 18 23.01 -9.35 -3.60
C ASP A 18 22.68 -9.28 -2.11
N ASN A 19 21.92 -10.25 -1.61
CA ASN A 19 21.47 -10.24 -0.22
C ASN A 19 21.38 -11.64 0.40
N CYS A 20 21.62 -11.72 1.70
CA CYS A 20 21.50 -12.97 2.45
C CYS A 20 20.05 -13.18 2.89
N LEU A 21 19.44 -14.29 2.47
CA LEU A 21 18.06 -14.66 2.81
C LEU A 21 17.97 -15.38 4.16
N SER A 22 19.03 -16.06 4.58
CA SER A 22 19.18 -16.73 5.87
C SER A 22 20.68 -16.89 6.20
N GLY A 23 21.01 -17.37 7.40
CA GLY A 23 22.40 -17.45 7.90
C GLY A 23 23.41 -18.15 6.98
N ASP A 24 22.95 -18.97 6.03
CA ASP A 24 23.78 -19.63 5.03
C ASP A 24 23.29 -19.52 3.58
N THR A 25 22.21 -18.79 3.30
CA THR A 25 21.64 -18.74 1.94
C THR A 25 21.76 -17.34 1.34
N LEU A 26 22.54 -17.23 0.25
CA LEU A 26 22.70 -16.04 -0.57
C LEU A 26 21.67 -16.00 -1.69
N ASN A 27 21.10 -14.83 -1.95
CA ASN A 27 20.44 -14.52 -3.19
C ASN A 27 21.36 -13.62 -4.03
N GLU A 28 21.94 -14.22 -5.07
CA GLU A 28 22.81 -13.56 -6.03
C GLU A 28 21.97 -12.95 -7.14
N LEU A 29 22.04 -11.64 -7.31
CA LEU A 29 21.43 -10.92 -8.41
C LEU A 29 22.40 -10.84 -9.59
N TYR A 30 21.89 -11.11 -10.80
CA TYR A 30 22.69 -11.07 -12.02
C TYR A 30 21.87 -10.60 -13.22
N CYS A 31 22.55 -9.95 -14.17
CA CYS A 31 21.94 -9.53 -15.42
C CYS A 31 21.88 -10.68 -16.42
N THR A 32 20.73 -10.87 -17.07
CA THR A 32 20.55 -11.85 -18.14
C THR A 32 20.82 -11.24 -19.52
N ALA A 33 21.13 -12.09 -20.52
CA ALA A 33 21.52 -11.67 -21.87
C ALA A 33 20.42 -10.92 -22.65
N ASP A 34 19.17 -11.06 -22.22
CA ASP A 34 17.97 -10.40 -22.71
C ASP A 34 17.67 -9.05 -22.00
N LYS A 35 18.64 -8.53 -21.24
CA LYS A 35 18.54 -7.26 -20.51
C LYS A 35 17.47 -7.29 -19.42
N GLY A 36 17.45 -8.30 -18.56
CA GLY A 36 16.66 -8.31 -17.32
C GLY A 36 17.56 -8.55 -16.10
N GLY A 37 17.08 -8.18 -14.91
CA GLY A 37 17.66 -8.63 -13.64
C GLY A 37 17.03 -9.96 -13.20
N ALA A 38 17.84 -10.91 -12.74
CA ALA A 38 17.38 -12.19 -12.19
C ALA A 38 18.10 -12.48 -10.87
N GLY A 39 17.47 -13.23 -9.97
CA GLY A 39 18.05 -13.68 -8.71
C GLY A 39 18.19 -15.20 -8.65
N GLN A 40 19.29 -15.69 -8.11
CA GLN A 40 19.53 -17.10 -7.84
C GLN A 40 19.83 -17.31 -6.36
N SER A 41 19.09 -18.22 -5.73
CA SER A 41 19.43 -18.71 -4.39
C SER A 41 20.60 -19.68 -4.46
N TYR A 42 21.60 -19.45 -3.61
CA TYR A 42 22.81 -20.24 -3.48
C TYR A 42 23.13 -20.44 -1.99
N THR A 43 23.26 -21.69 -1.56
CA THR A 43 23.65 -22.00 -0.18
C THR A 43 25.16 -21.86 -0.03
N CYS A 44 25.58 -20.86 0.73
CA CYS A 44 26.95 -20.57 1.05
C CYS A 44 27.56 -21.63 1.97
N PRO A 45 28.65 -22.29 1.56
CA PRO A 45 29.26 -23.36 2.34
C PRO A 45 29.68 -22.98 3.77
N ASN A 46 29.93 -21.69 4.02
CA ASN A 46 30.44 -21.18 5.30
C ASN A 46 29.56 -20.06 5.90
N GLY A 47 28.33 -19.90 5.42
CA GLY A 47 27.42 -18.82 5.82
C GLY A 47 27.37 -17.67 4.81
N CYS A 48 26.34 -16.84 4.88
CA CYS A 48 26.18 -15.64 4.04
C CYS A 48 26.24 -14.38 4.91
N PHE A 49 26.97 -13.37 4.47
CA PHE A 49 27.00 -12.04 5.11
C PHE A 49 27.09 -10.92 4.08
N ASP A 50 26.29 -9.86 4.26
CA ASP A 50 26.19 -8.68 3.38
C ASP A 50 26.15 -9.00 1.88
N GLY A 51 25.28 -9.93 1.48
CA GLY A 51 25.11 -10.26 0.07
C GLY A 51 26.28 -11.03 -0.55
N ALA A 52 27.11 -11.68 0.25
CA ALA A 52 28.15 -12.58 -0.23
C ALA A 52 28.30 -13.80 0.68
N CYS A 53 28.69 -14.93 0.09
CA CYS A 53 29.12 -16.10 0.84
C CYS A 53 30.44 -15.86 1.55
N TYR A 54 30.60 -16.47 2.73
CA TYR A 54 31.84 -16.38 3.48
C TYR A 54 33.03 -16.99 2.71
N GLY A 55 34.06 -16.15 2.61
CA GLY A 55 35.23 -16.24 1.74
C GLY A 55 35.16 -15.00 0.86
N VAL A 56 35.83 -13.87 1.13
CA VAL A 56 37.28 -13.74 1.32
C VAL A 56 37.62 -12.36 1.97
N ALA A 57 38.73 -12.27 2.71
CA ALA A 57 39.34 -11.01 3.14
C ALA A 57 39.85 -10.15 1.96
N ASP A 58 39.98 -8.83 2.13
CA ASP A 58 40.42 -7.87 1.09
C ASP A 58 41.80 -8.13 0.44
N GLU A 59 42.59 -9.10 0.92
CA GLU A 59 43.97 -9.33 0.49
C GLU A 59 44.17 -10.68 -0.20
N GLN A 60 44.59 -10.64 -1.47
CA GLN A 60 44.90 -11.81 -2.29
C GLN A 60 46.41 -12.06 -2.36
N TYR A 61 46.77 -13.32 -2.40
CA TYR A 61 48.14 -13.81 -2.47
C TYR A 61 48.32 -14.67 -3.72
N THR A 62 49.50 -14.61 -4.33
CA THR A 62 49.84 -15.38 -5.52
C THR A 62 51.12 -16.16 -5.30
N LEU A 63 51.09 -17.46 -5.59
CA LEU A 63 52.23 -18.37 -5.40
C LEU A 63 52.43 -19.28 -6.63
N GLU A 64 53.67 -19.41 -7.12
CA GLU A 64 54.02 -20.40 -8.14
C GLU A 64 54.33 -21.77 -7.53
N GLU A 65 54.10 -22.84 -8.30
CA GLU A 65 54.44 -24.22 -7.91
C GLU A 65 55.91 -24.34 -7.47
N GLY A 66 56.13 -24.82 -6.24
CA GLY A 66 57.45 -24.98 -5.63
C GLY A 66 57.98 -23.75 -4.89
N GLN A 67 57.19 -22.68 -4.75
CA GLN A 67 57.49 -21.54 -3.89
C GLN A 67 56.81 -21.68 -2.52
N GLU A 68 57.37 -20.98 -1.53
CA GLU A 68 56.79 -20.78 -0.20
C GLU A 68 56.66 -19.28 0.07
N MET A 69 55.66 -18.89 0.85
CA MET A 69 55.46 -17.51 1.29
C MET A 69 55.04 -17.43 2.75
N ASN A 70 55.41 -16.35 3.41
CA ASN A 70 54.94 -16.04 4.76
C ASN A 70 53.83 -15.00 4.66
N ILE A 71 52.63 -15.37 5.09
CA ILE A 71 51.44 -14.50 5.14
C ILE A 71 51.24 -14.07 6.59
N GLN A 72 51.13 -12.77 6.83
CA GLN A 72 50.84 -12.26 8.17
C GLN A 72 49.33 -11.98 8.28
N ILE A 73 48.68 -12.58 9.27
CA ILE A 73 47.27 -12.31 9.61
C ILE A 73 47.27 -11.85 11.06
N GLN A 74 46.82 -10.62 11.29
CA GLN A 74 47.00 -9.92 12.58
C GLN A 74 48.48 -9.91 13.01
N ASP A 75 48.82 -10.48 14.17
CA ASP A 75 50.19 -10.56 14.70
C ASP A 75 50.86 -11.95 14.50
N ILE A 76 50.24 -12.85 13.73
CA ILE A 76 50.71 -14.24 13.52
C ILE A 76 51.18 -14.44 12.08
N ILE A 77 52.34 -15.10 11.92
CA ILE A 77 52.93 -15.41 10.62
C ILE A 77 52.62 -16.87 10.24
N TYR A 78 52.08 -17.06 9.04
CA TYR A 78 51.75 -18.34 8.43
C TYR A 78 52.67 -18.64 7.26
N ASN A 79 53.46 -19.70 7.36
CA ASN A 79 54.25 -20.23 6.25
C ASN A 79 53.35 -21.10 5.37
N THR A 80 53.20 -20.72 4.11
CA THR A 80 52.30 -21.34 3.14
C THR A 80 53.09 -21.78 1.91
N GLU A 81 52.99 -23.06 1.55
CA GLU A 81 53.62 -23.66 0.36
C GLU A 81 52.62 -24.48 -0.46
N ILE A 82 52.81 -24.54 -1.78
CA ILE A 82 52.06 -25.45 -2.67
C ILE A 82 52.76 -26.81 -2.70
N ILE A 83 52.07 -27.86 -2.26
CA ILE A 83 52.59 -29.24 -2.20
C ILE A 83 52.33 -30.00 -3.49
N TYR A 84 51.22 -29.70 -4.16
CA TYR A 84 50.77 -30.44 -5.34
C TYR A 84 49.79 -29.61 -6.16
N VAL A 85 49.93 -29.66 -7.48
CA VAL A 85 48.92 -29.19 -8.43
C VAL A 85 48.49 -30.37 -9.32
N GLY A 86 47.20 -30.70 -9.29
CA GLY A 86 46.61 -31.80 -10.07
C GLY A 86 46.23 -31.37 -11.48
N GLY A 87 46.37 -32.28 -12.46
CA GLY A 87 46.23 -32.03 -13.91
C GLY A 87 44.84 -31.62 -14.44
N THR A 88 43.98 -31.08 -13.57
CA THR A 88 42.64 -30.57 -13.86
C THR A 88 42.32 -29.38 -12.92
N ASN A 89 43.17 -28.35 -12.91
CA ASN A 89 42.97 -27.09 -12.15
C ASN A 89 42.65 -27.30 -10.65
N SER A 90 43.52 -28.01 -9.93
CA SER A 90 43.37 -28.17 -8.48
C SER A 90 44.71 -28.09 -7.76
N VAL A 91 44.71 -27.59 -6.54
CA VAL A 91 45.90 -27.30 -5.72
C VAL A 91 45.76 -27.91 -4.33
N LYS A 92 46.90 -28.21 -3.69
CA LYS A 92 46.98 -28.57 -2.29
C LYS A 92 48.03 -27.70 -1.59
N PHE A 93 47.64 -27.07 -0.49
CA PHE A 93 48.54 -26.24 0.32
C PHE A 93 49.04 -27.00 1.55
N ASN A 94 50.23 -26.62 2.00
CA ASN A 94 50.68 -26.84 3.36
C ASN A 94 50.81 -25.47 4.04
N ILE A 95 50.07 -25.27 5.13
CA ILE A 95 50.00 -24.01 5.87
C ILE A 95 50.42 -24.30 7.31
N ASN A 96 51.61 -23.84 7.72
CA ASN A 96 52.21 -24.09 9.03
C ASN A 96 52.25 -25.59 9.44
N GLY A 97 52.38 -26.51 8.47
CA GLY A 97 52.41 -27.95 8.70
C GLY A 97 51.06 -28.66 8.58
N GLU A 98 49.96 -27.92 8.37
CA GLU A 98 48.63 -28.48 8.09
C GLU A 98 48.39 -28.58 6.58
N LEU A 99 48.03 -29.78 6.11
CA LEU A 99 47.72 -30.03 4.70
C LEU A 99 46.23 -29.81 4.40
N THR A 100 45.93 -29.02 3.38
CA THR A 100 44.57 -28.91 2.86
C THR A 100 44.16 -30.21 2.15
N ASN A 101 42.88 -30.36 1.82
CA ASN A 101 42.39 -31.23 0.78
C ASN A 101 42.82 -30.70 -0.60
N THR A 102 42.54 -31.46 -1.66
CA THR A 102 42.69 -30.96 -3.02
C THR A 102 41.57 -29.95 -3.27
N LEU A 103 41.92 -28.69 -3.54
CA LEU A 103 41.01 -27.57 -3.76
C LEU A 103 41.06 -27.13 -5.23
N GLY A 104 39.90 -26.99 -5.86
CA GLY A 104 39.72 -26.36 -7.17
C GLY A 104 39.55 -24.84 -7.09
N GLU A 105 39.45 -24.20 -8.27
CA GLU A 105 39.03 -22.80 -8.38
C GLU A 105 37.64 -22.59 -7.76
N GLY A 106 37.50 -21.58 -6.90
CA GLY A 106 36.27 -21.27 -6.17
C GLY A 106 36.02 -22.13 -4.93
N GLU A 107 36.92 -23.05 -4.59
CA GLU A 107 36.80 -23.88 -3.39
C GLU A 107 37.57 -23.29 -2.20
N SER A 108 37.09 -23.59 -0.99
CA SER A 108 37.75 -23.21 0.26
C SER A 108 37.85 -24.36 1.24
N GLN A 109 38.72 -24.18 2.24
CA GLN A 109 38.81 -25.06 3.38
C GLN A 109 39.08 -24.28 4.67
N LYS A 110 38.35 -24.67 5.71
CA LYS A 110 38.65 -24.30 7.10
C LYS A 110 39.77 -25.18 7.65
N LEU A 111 40.83 -24.54 8.15
CA LEU A 111 41.96 -25.14 8.84
C LEU A 111 41.61 -25.42 10.31
N SER A 112 42.43 -26.24 10.97
CA SER A 112 42.22 -26.65 12.36
C SER A 112 42.18 -25.50 13.36
N ASN A 113 42.85 -24.39 13.05
CA ASN A 113 42.84 -23.16 13.85
C ASN A 113 41.65 -22.23 13.53
N GLY A 114 40.73 -22.66 12.66
CA GLY A 114 39.57 -21.89 12.25
C GLY A 114 39.80 -20.97 11.05
N ASN A 115 41.04 -20.72 10.63
CA ASN A 115 41.34 -19.91 9.46
C ASN A 115 40.82 -20.56 8.19
N ILE A 116 40.53 -19.76 7.17
CA ILE A 116 39.98 -20.23 5.90
C ILE A 116 40.96 -19.89 4.79
N VAL A 117 41.30 -20.89 3.98
CA VAL A 117 41.99 -20.72 2.70
C VAL A 117 40.98 -20.85 1.56
N PHE A 118 40.98 -19.89 0.63
CA PHE A 118 40.09 -19.89 -0.55
C PHE A 118 40.90 -19.71 -1.83
N VAL A 119 40.59 -20.47 -2.87
CA VAL A 119 41.30 -20.44 -4.15
C VAL A 119 40.53 -19.63 -5.18
N TYR A 120 41.13 -18.53 -5.64
CA TYR A 120 40.55 -17.67 -6.67
C TYR A 120 40.81 -18.17 -8.08
N ASP A 121 42.04 -18.58 -8.39
CA ASP A 121 42.44 -18.95 -9.75
C ASP A 121 43.67 -19.87 -9.73
N ILE A 122 43.77 -20.76 -10.72
CA ILE A 122 44.88 -21.68 -10.96
C ILE A 122 45.25 -21.62 -12.44
N ILE A 123 46.32 -20.89 -12.77
CA ILE A 123 46.72 -20.60 -14.15
C ILE A 123 48.04 -21.26 -14.49
N LEU A 124 48.14 -21.90 -15.66
CA LEU A 124 49.41 -22.38 -16.21
C LEU A 124 50.14 -21.26 -16.95
N LYS A 125 51.24 -20.75 -16.37
CA LYS A 125 52.09 -19.73 -16.98
C LYS A 125 53.23 -20.35 -17.78
N ALA A 126 53.44 -19.84 -19.00
CA ALA A 126 54.62 -20.19 -19.81
C ALA A 126 55.85 -19.43 -19.30
N LYS A 127 56.89 -20.17 -18.90
CA LYS A 127 58.16 -19.62 -18.39
C LYS A 127 59.35 -20.21 -19.18
N GLU A 128 60.45 -19.48 -19.24
CA GLU A 128 61.69 -19.99 -19.85
C GLU A 128 62.19 -21.21 -19.06
N GLY A 129 62.03 -22.41 -19.63
CA GLY A 129 62.41 -23.68 -19.00
C GLY A 129 61.26 -24.67 -18.76
N GLY A 130 60.00 -24.27 -19.01
CA GLY A 130 58.82 -25.12 -18.85
C GLY A 130 57.62 -24.32 -18.32
N ASN A 131 56.41 -24.84 -18.50
CA ASN A 131 55.22 -24.21 -17.93
C ASN A 131 55.18 -24.43 -16.41
N VAL A 132 54.78 -23.43 -15.64
CA VAL A 132 54.62 -23.46 -14.18
C VAL A 132 53.20 -23.07 -13.81
N TRP A 133 52.61 -23.74 -12.81
CA TRP A 133 51.31 -23.33 -12.28
C TRP A 133 51.47 -22.18 -11.30
N GLU A 134 50.64 -21.17 -11.46
CA GLU A 134 50.48 -20.06 -10.52
C GLU A 134 49.09 -20.10 -9.92
N VAL A 135 49.00 -19.96 -8.61
CA VAL A 135 47.75 -20.03 -7.86
C VAL A 135 47.51 -18.71 -7.15
N THR A 136 46.34 -18.13 -7.35
CA THR A 136 45.85 -16.96 -6.60
C THR A 136 44.86 -17.44 -5.55
N PHE A 137 45.09 -17.05 -4.30
CA PHE A 137 44.32 -17.53 -3.15
C PHE A 137 44.28 -16.47 -2.05
N SER A 138 43.46 -16.69 -1.03
CA SER A 138 43.50 -15.92 0.21
C SER A 138 43.67 -16.83 1.42
N LEU A 139 44.21 -16.25 2.48
CA LEU A 139 44.22 -16.86 3.80
C LEU A 139 43.67 -15.82 4.78
N SER A 140 42.55 -16.15 5.42
CA SER A 140 41.85 -15.25 6.35
C SER A 140 41.66 -15.92 7.70
N SER A 141 41.73 -15.14 8.78
CA SER A 141 41.23 -15.61 10.07
C SER A 141 39.71 -15.71 9.99
N ALA A 142 39.12 -16.82 10.44
CA ALA A 142 37.76 -16.71 10.96
C ALA A 142 37.87 -15.70 12.11
N GLY A 143 37.25 -14.52 11.97
CA GLY A 143 37.42 -13.39 12.86
C GLY A 143 37.23 -13.76 14.33
N ALA A 144 37.78 -12.94 15.22
CA ALA A 144 37.73 -13.12 16.66
C ALA A 144 36.37 -13.67 17.13
N THR A 145 36.39 -14.73 17.93
CA THR A 145 35.14 -15.36 18.36
C THR A 145 34.53 -14.52 19.46
N CYS A 146 33.40 -13.88 19.18
CA CYS A 146 32.46 -13.55 20.25
C CYS A 146 31.75 -14.86 20.63
N THR A 147 31.71 -15.22 21.90
CA THR A 147 31.02 -16.43 22.35
C THR A 147 29.82 -16.07 23.19
N ASP A 148 28.68 -16.66 22.88
CA ASP A 148 27.42 -16.43 23.56
C ASP A 148 26.94 -17.71 24.23
N SER A 149 26.61 -17.66 25.53
CA SER A 149 26.34 -18.87 26.30
C SER A 149 24.96 -19.48 26.08
N ASP A 150 24.02 -18.72 25.53
CA ASP A 150 22.62 -19.11 25.30
C ASP A 150 22.26 -19.29 23.80
N GLY A 151 23.24 -19.07 22.91
CA GLY A 151 23.14 -19.28 21.48
C GLY A 151 22.71 -18.05 20.66
N GLY A 152 22.75 -16.84 21.21
CA GLY A 152 22.43 -15.61 20.49
C GLY A 152 21.40 -14.78 21.24
N LYS A 153 20.37 -14.27 20.56
CA LYS A 153 19.24 -13.62 21.24
C LYS A 153 18.30 -14.69 21.82
N ASN A 154 18.45 -15.03 23.09
CA ASN A 154 17.62 -15.95 23.85
C ASN A 154 17.15 -15.37 25.20
N TYR A 155 16.10 -14.54 25.15
CA TYR A 155 15.55 -13.82 26.30
C TYR A 155 15.08 -14.66 27.50
N TYR A 156 15.07 -15.98 27.40
CA TYR A 156 14.50 -16.88 28.41
C TYR A 156 15.53 -17.82 29.05
N VAL A 157 16.79 -17.70 28.66
CA VAL A 157 17.91 -18.42 29.25
C VAL A 157 18.98 -17.38 29.51
N LYS A 158 19.46 -17.29 30.74
CA LYS A 158 20.50 -16.30 31.06
C LYS A 158 21.72 -16.49 30.15
N GLY A 159 22.00 -15.48 29.35
CA GLY A 159 23.12 -15.35 28.43
C GLY A 159 24.32 -14.63 29.01
N THR A 160 25.45 -14.84 28.36
CA THR A 160 26.73 -14.17 28.61
C THR A 160 27.49 -14.12 27.31
N ALA A 161 27.56 -12.92 26.74
CA ALA A 161 28.34 -12.64 25.55
C ALA A 161 29.77 -12.24 25.95
N VAL A 162 30.76 -12.92 25.39
CA VAL A 162 32.19 -12.65 25.59
C VAL A 162 32.74 -12.11 24.28
N ASP A 163 33.23 -10.88 24.28
CA ASP A 163 33.76 -10.23 23.08
C ASP A 163 35.23 -10.62 22.78
N GLU A 164 35.81 -10.05 21.71
CA GLU A 164 37.19 -10.33 21.28
C GLU A 164 38.27 -9.99 22.32
N ASN A 165 37.97 -9.09 23.26
CA ASN A 165 38.89 -8.70 24.33
C ASN A 165 38.79 -9.63 25.55
N GLY A 166 37.83 -10.57 25.53
CA GLY A 166 37.50 -11.41 26.68
C GLY A 166 36.65 -10.69 27.72
N ASP A 167 36.05 -9.55 27.38
CA ASP A 167 35.12 -8.86 28.28
C ASP A 167 33.77 -9.58 28.27
N GLU A 168 33.27 -9.91 29.46
CA GLU A 168 32.02 -10.64 29.67
C GLU A 168 30.85 -9.65 29.87
N TRP A 169 29.77 -9.86 29.12
CA TRP A 169 28.55 -9.07 29.16
C TRP A 169 27.37 -10.00 29.42
N GLU A 170 26.79 -9.94 30.62
CA GLU A 170 25.65 -10.78 31.00
C GLU A 170 24.32 -10.11 30.67
N ASP A 171 23.33 -10.96 30.40
CA ASP A 171 21.93 -10.58 30.39
C ASP A 171 21.50 -10.06 31.74
N THR A 172 20.71 -8.98 31.75
CA THR A 172 20.37 -8.34 33.02
C THR A 172 18.95 -7.79 33.08
N CYS A 173 18.31 -7.94 34.24
CA CYS A 173 16.95 -7.43 34.48
C CYS A 173 16.95 -5.96 34.94
N PHE A 174 15.87 -5.24 34.61
CA PHE A 174 15.64 -3.83 34.94
C PHE A 174 14.17 -3.56 35.33
N ASP A 175 13.94 -2.60 36.23
CA ASP A 175 12.59 -2.17 36.66
C ASP A 175 11.90 -1.16 35.72
N GLY A 176 12.55 -0.77 34.62
CA GLY A 176 11.99 0.23 33.71
C GLY A 176 12.63 0.26 32.33
N ALA A 177 11.85 0.67 31.33
CA ALA A 177 12.21 0.66 29.91
C ALA A 177 13.33 1.61 29.48
N SER A 178 13.91 2.41 30.39
CA SER A 178 14.90 3.45 30.05
C SER A 178 16.33 3.10 30.51
N PRO A 179 17.29 2.91 29.58
CA PRO A 179 18.69 2.53 29.88
C PRO A 179 19.47 3.51 30.74
N VAL A 180 19.04 4.76 30.79
CA VAL A 180 19.93 5.86 31.18
C VAL A 180 19.96 6.06 32.70
N ASN A 181 19.00 5.51 33.44
CA ASN A 181 18.84 5.77 34.89
C ASN A 181 18.43 4.56 35.74
N SER A 182 18.32 3.34 35.18
CA SER A 182 17.96 2.14 35.94
C SER A 182 19.21 1.32 36.27
N ASN A 183 19.35 0.94 37.55
CA ASN A 183 20.37 -0.02 37.95
C ASN A 183 19.90 -1.43 37.62
N PRO A 184 20.81 -2.35 37.28
CA PRO A 184 20.47 -3.76 37.14
C PRO A 184 19.88 -4.31 38.45
N VAL A 185 18.81 -5.08 38.33
CA VAL A 185 18.09 -5.71 39.44
C VAL A 185 18.08 -7.23 39.28
N TYR A 186 17.85 -7.94 40.38
CA TYR A 186 17.72 -9.39 40.35
C TYR A 186 16.33 -9.83 39.84
N GLU A 187 15.29 -9.07 40.14
CA GLU A 187 13.93 -9.24 39.63
C GLU A 187 13.47 -7.87 39.09
N GLY A 188 12.89 -7.84 37.89
CA GLY A 188 12.36 -6.62 37.26
C GLY A 188 11.37 -6.95 36.15
N ASP A 189 10.96 -5.96 35.35
CA ASP A 189 9.96 -6.14 34.28
C ASP A 189 10.59 -6.19 32.88
N TYR A 190 11.85 -5.82 32.75
CA TYR A 190 12.56 -5.71 31.48
C TYR A 190 13.88 -6.49 31.52
N LEU A 191 14.30 -7.00 30.37
CA LEU A 191 15.54 -7.71 30.13
C LEU A 191 16.40 -6.95 29.13
N TYR A 192 17.69 -6.85 29.43
CA TYR A 192 18.72 -6.45 28.48
C TYR A 192 19.44 -7.70 28.04
N GLU A 193 19.17 -8.09 26.80
CA GLU A 193 19.85 -9.19 26.14
C GLU A 193 21.25 -8.77 25.70
N ARG A 194 22.26 -9.60 25.99
CA ARG A 194 23.63 -9.48 25.52
C ARG A 194 23.92 -10.63 24.59
N PHE A 195 24.24 -10.29 23.35
CA PHE A 195 24.45 -11.28 22.32
C PHE A 195 25.58 -10.92 21.36
N CYS A 196 26.01 -11.91 20.58
CA CYS A 196 27.05 -11.76 19.57
C CYS A 196 26.45 -11.63 18.14
N PRO A 197 26.12 -10.42 17.64
CA PRO A 197 25.62 -10.23 16.28
C PRO A 197 26.69 -10.42 15.20
N GLU A 198 27.95 -10.18 15.55
CA GLU A 198 29.11 -10.16 14.65
C GLU A 198 30.29 -10.85 15.37
N PRO A 199 31.21 -11.51 14.64
CA PRO A 199 32.41 -12.07 15.23
C PRO A 199 33.21 -10.98 15.98
N GLY A 200 33.46 -11.21 17.27
CA GLY A 200 34.34 -10.39 18.10
C GLY A 200 33.65 -9.23 18.82
N VAL A 201 32.37 -8.97 18.55
CA VAL A 201 31.64 -7.84 19.16
C VAL A 201 30.41 -8.33 19.91
N ALA A 202 30.40 -8.14 21.23
CA ALA A 202 29.19 -8.26 22.03
C ALA A 202 28.35 -6.98 21.90
N LYS A 203 27.07 -7.11 21.54
CA LYS A 203 26.10 -6.01 21.54
C LYS A 203 24.98 -6.30 22.53
N TRP A 204 24.09 -5.34 22.67
CA TRP A 204 22.86 -5.47 23.44
C TRP A 204 21.67 -5.25 22.51
N ASP A 205 20.57 -5.94 22.76
CA ASP A 205 19.34 -5.74 21.99
C ASP A 205 18.51 -4.58 22.53
N ALA A 206 17.50 -4.14 21.78
CA ALA A 206 16.48 -3.25 22.32
C ALA A 206 15.89 -3.82 23.61
N VAL A 207 15.54 -2.94 24.56
CA VAL A 207 15.03 -3.35 25.88
C VAL A 207 13.81 -4.26 25.72
N GLN A 208 13.96 -5.53 26.11
CA GLN A 208 12.89 -6.51 26.02
C GLN A 208 12.01 -6.40 27.26
N TYR A 209 10.69 -6.33 27.09
CA TYR A 209 9.76 -6.47 28.21
C TYR A 209 9.46 -7.95 28.47
N CYS A 210 9.58 -8.40 29.72
CA CYS A 210 9.25 -9.75 30.12
C CYS A 210 7.84 -9.79 30.70
N SER A 211 6.88 -10.39 29.98
CA SER A 211 5.47 -10.45 30.39
C SER A 211 5.24 -10.98 31.81
N ASN A 212 6.10 -11.87 32.28
CA ASN A 212 6.01 -12.53 33.58
C ASN A 212 7.12 -12.10 34.56
N GLY A 213 7.74 -10.95 34.27
CA GLY A 213 8.94 -10.48 34.95
C GLY A 213 10.21 -11.14 34.42
N CYS A 214 11.31 -10.48 34.67
CA CYS A 214 12.67 -10.91 34.45
C CYS A 214 13.26 -11.32 35.79
N VAL A 215 13.90 -12.47 35.86
CA VAL A 215 14.62 -12.96 37.05
C VAL A 215 15.99 -13.47 36.64
N ASP A 216 17.04 -12.96 37.30
CA ASP A 216 18.45 -13.34 37.07
C ASP A 216 18.86 -13.32 35.59
N GLY A 217 18.56 -12.21 34.90
CA GLY A 217 18.96 -12.04 33.50
C GLY A 217 18.21 -12.94 32.52
N ALA A 218 17.01 -13.41 32.85
CA ALA A 218 16.15 -14.12 31.91
C ALA A 218 14.68 -13.76 32.17
N CYS A 219 13.90 -13.61 31.10
CA CYS A 219 12.46 -13.58 31.20
C CYS A 219 11.95 -14.87 31.82
N VAL A 220 11.08 -14.75 32.81
CA VAL A 220 10.48 -15.90 33.48
C VAL A 220 9.55 -16.60 32.49
N LYS A 221 9.97 -17.79 32.03
CA LYS A 221 9.04 -18.76 31.46
C LYS A 221 8.14 -19.23 32.58
N VAL A 222 6.85 -18.95 32.47
CA VAL A 222 5.89 -19.66 33.31
C VAL A 222 5.80 -21.07 32.76
N ASN A 223 6.20 -22.05 33.56
CA ASN A 223 6.06 -23.45 33.22
C ASN A 223 4.58 -23.83 33.35
N TYR A 224 3.82 -23.57 32.28
CA TYR A 224 2.43 -23.94 32.18
C TYR A 224 2.31 -25.46 32.02
N ASN A 225 1.80 -26.13 33.04
CA ASN A 225 1.36 -27.52 32.92
C ASN A 225 0.11 -27.52 32.02
N GLY A 226 0.32 -27.82 30.73
CA GLY A 226 -0.61 -27.63 29.61
C GLY A 226 -2.05 -28.09 29.85
N THR A 227 -2.93 -27.13 30.10
CA THR A 227 -4.38 -27.37 30.13
C THR A 227 -5.21 -26.22 29.53
N CYS A 228 -4.58 -25.25 28.85
CA CYS A 228 -5.20 -24.00 28.34
C CYS A 228 -6.02 -23.24 29.39
N SER A 229 -5.92 -23.61 30.66
CA SER A 229 -6.85 -23.22 31.71
C SER A 229 -6.71 -21.74 32.06
N GLU A 230 -5.51 -21.19 31.90
CA GLU A 230 -5.25 -19.77 32.12
C GLU A 230 -5.86 -18.90 31.03
N LEU A 231 -5.62 -19.24 29.76
CA LEU A 231 -6.26 -18.57 28.63
C LEU A 231 -7.79 -18.64 28.74
N VAL A 232 -8.33 -19.80 29.09
CA VAL A 232 -9.77 -19.99 29.33
C VAL A 232 -10.25 -19.08 30.46
N ASN A 233 -9.54 -19.02 31.59
CA ASN A 233 -9.95 -18.17 32.71
C ASN A 233 -9.88 -16.68 32.38
N GLU A 234 -8.89 -16.27 31.60
CA GLU A 234 -8.74 -14.91 31.11
C GLU A 234 -9.92 -14.50 30.21
N ILE A 235 -10.26 -15.33 29.22
CA ILE A 235 -11.37 -15.05 28.29
C ILE A 235 -12.73 -15.21 28.96
N ALA A 236 -12.85 -16.09 29.95
CA ALA A 236 -14.07 -16.25 30.74
C ALA A 236 -14.34 -15.07 31.68
N ASN A 237 -13.31 -14.33 32.08
CA ASN A 237 -13.42 -13.17 32.97
C ASN A 237 -12.69 -11.94 32.39
N PRO A 238 -13.09 -11.47 31.19
CA PRO A 238 -12.37 -10.43 30.50
C PRO A 238 -12.61 -9.08 31.18
N SER A 239 -11.65 -8.17 31.04
CA SER A 239 -11.74 -6.80 31.55
C SER A 239 -11.04 -5.82 30.62
N ASP A 240 -11.26 -4.53 30.83
CA ASP A 240 -10.48 -3.49 30.18
C ASP A 240 -9.02 -3.59 30.62
N PHE A 241 -8.10 -3.40 29.68
CA PHE A 241 -6.69 -3.34 29.99
C PHE A 241 -5.94 -2.39 29.05
N GLU A 242 -4.76 -1.97 29.48
CA GLU A 242 -3.85 -1.18 28.67
C GLU A 242 -2.54 -1.95 28.56
N LYS A 243 -2.08 -2.18 27.34
CA LYS A 243 -0.84 -2.88 27.09
C LYS A 243 -0.19 -2.29 25.85
N TYR A 244 1.13 -2.09 25.90
CA TYR A 244 1.91 -1.57 24.77
C TYR A 244 1.45 -0.20 24.25
N GLY A 245 0.93 0.67 25.14
CA GLY A 245 0.41 2.00 24.74
C GLY A 245 -0.94 1.98 24.03
N ALA A 246 -1.50 0.79 23.76
CA ALA A 246 -2.84 0.62 23.23
C ALA A 246 -3.84 0.34 24.37
N LYS A 247 -5.01 0.98 24.29
CA LYS A 247 -6.09 0.78 25.27
C LYS A 247 -7.13 -0.18 24.73
N TYR A 248 -7.30 -1.32 25.38
CA TYR A 248 -8.26 -2.36 25.06
C TYR A 248 -9.50 -2.18 25.93
N SER A 249 -10.58 -1.71 25.31
CA SER A 249 -11.86 -1.48 25.99
C SER A 249 -12.80 -2.63 25.65
N LEU A 250 -13.18 -3.40 26.68
CA LEU A 250 -14.07 -4.54 26.56
C LEU A 250 -15.43 -4.06 26.04
N GLY A 251 -15.79 -4.53 24.85
CA GLY A 251 -17.09 -4.25 24.25
C GLY A 251 -18.13 -5.28 24.64
N TRP A 252 -17.80 -6.57 24.47
CA TRP A 252 -18.75 -7.66 24.72
C TRP A 252 -18.03 -8.95 25.12
N SER A 253 -18.65 -9.74 25.99
CA SER A 253 -18.20 -11.08 26.34
C SER A 253 -19.40 -12.01 26.50
N ASN A 254 -19.20 -13.28 26.17
CA ASN A 254 -20.26 -14.29 26.27
C ASN A 254 -19.66 -15.67 26.55
N SER A 255 -20.49 -16.54 27.12
CA SER A 255 -20.20 -17.96 27.25
C SER A 255 -21.45 -18.76 26.95
N TYR A 256 -21.35 -19.78 26.10
CA TYR A 256 -22.49 -20.66 25.82
C TYR A 256 -22.04 -22.08 25.52
N ASN A 257 -22.98 -23.02 25.68
CA ASN A 257 -22.78 -24.41 25.31
C ASN A 257 -23.40 -24.67 23.95
N SER A 258 -22.68 -25.36 23.09
CA SER A 258 -23.12 -25.73 21.75
C SER A 258 -22.59 -27.13 21.39
N SER A 259 -22.81 -27.56 20.16
CA SER A 259 -22.29 -28.81 19.64
C SER A 259 -21.81 -28.64 18.19
N TRP A 260 -20.79 -29.43 17.83
CA TRP A 260 -20.23 -29.49 16.49
C TRP A 260 -20.43 -30.89 15.91
N TRP A 261 -20.88 -30.98 14.67
CA TRP A 261 -21.07 -32.24 13.97
C TRP A 261 -19.84 -32.55 13.11
N VAL A 262 -19.22 -33.70 13.35
CA VAL A 262 -18.04 -34.15 12.62
C VAL A 262 -18.40 -35.36 11.78
N TRP A 263 -18.16 -35.27 10.48
CA TRP A 263 -18.28 -36.39 9.56
C TRP A 263 -16.97 -37.19 9.54
N ASN A 264 -17.03 -38.46 9.95
CA ASN A 264 -15.86 -39.33 9.92
C ASN A 264 -16.23 -40.71 9.37
N ASN A 265 -15.60 -41.11 8.26
CA ASN A 265 -15.71 -42.44 7.64
C ASN A 265 -17.14 -43.00 7.47
N GLY A 266 -18.09 -42.16 7.04
CA GLY A 266 -19.45 -42.59 6.73
C GLY A 266 -20.45 -42.47 7.87
N SER A 267 -20.04 -41.91 9.02
CA SER A 267 -20.91 -41.60 10.15
C SER A 267 -20.70 -40.18 10.65
N GLU A 268 -21.79 -39.52 11.00
CA GLU A 268 -21.78 -38.21 11.65
C GLU A 268 -21.85 -38.39 13.16
N ARG A 269 -20.96 -37.74 13.91
CA ARG A 269 -20.96 -37.73 15.37
C ARG A 269 -20.97 -36.29 15.87
N GLU A 270 -21.85 -36.03 16.83
CA GLU A 270 -21.98 -34.74 17.51
C GLU A 270 -21.05 -34.69 18.73
N TYR A 271 -20.35 -33.56 18.88
CA TYR A 271 -19.47 -33.27 20.01
C TYR A 271 -19.88 -31.96 20.67
N SER A 272 -20.28 -32.03 21.94
CA SER A 272 -20.62 -30.85 22.73
C SER A 272 -19.37 -30.07 23.15
N PHE A 273 -19.49 -28.75 23.20
CA PHE A 273 -18.44 -27.86 23.68
C PHE A 273 -19.01 -26.67 24.46
N THR A 274 -18.17 -26.11 25.34
CA THR A 274 -18.37 -24.79 25.95
C THR A 274 -17.48 -23.78 25.26
N GLU A 275 -18.06 -22.68 24.80
CA GLU A 275 -17.34 -21.58 24.16
C GLU A 275 -17.27 -20.38 25.10
N TYR A 276 -16.09 -19.80 25.23
CA TYR A 276 -15.85 -18.50 25.86
C TYR A 276 -15.40 -17.52 24.80
N TYR A 277 -16.03 -16.35 24.76
CA TYR A 277 -15.77 -15.31 23.78
C TYR A 277 -15.65 -13.95 24.47
N ALA A 278 -14.66 -13.17 24.06
CA ALA A 278 -14.49 -11.78 24.48
C ALA A 278 -14.07 -10.91 23.30
N TYR A 279 -14.55 -9.67 23.27
CA TYR A 279 -14.30 -8.68 22.23
C TYR A 279 -13.87 -7.35 22.84
N TRP A 280 -12.78 -6.79 22.34
CA TRP A 280 -12.26 -5.48 22.71
C TRP A 280 -12.18 -4.57 21.49
N SER A 281 -12.57 -3.33 21.71
CA SER A 281 -12.20 -2.20 20.84
C SER A 281 -10.85 -1.64 21.30
N ILE A 282 -10.01 -1.26 20.35
CA ILE A 282 -8.63 -0.83 20.59
C ILE A 282 -8.49 0.59 20.04
N ASN A 283 -7.98 1.48 20.90
CA ASN A 283 -7.60 2.83 20.50
C ASN A 283 -6.09 3.00 20.66
N TYR A 284 -5.47 3.55 19.63
CA TYR A 284 -4.03 3.84 19.57
C TYR A 284 -3.77 5.34 19.85
N PRO A 285 -2.56 5.71 20.31
CA PRO A 285 -2.12 7.11 20.37
C PRO A 285 -2.15 7.82 19.00
N GLU A 286 -2.32 9.15 19.00
CA GLU A 286 -2.20 9.95 17.77
C GLU A 286 -0.78 9.86 17.18
N GLY A 287 -0.67 9.48 15.90
CA GLY A 287 0.61 9.40 15.16
C GLY A 287 1.04 7.99 14.74
N ASP A 288 0.33 6.94 15.18
CA ASP A 288 0.59 5.56 14.76
C ASP A 288 -0.11 5.22 13.42
N ASN A 289 0.40 4.19 12.73
CA ASN A 289 -0.12 3.74 11.43
C ASN A 289 -1.58 3.25 11.48
N TYR A 290 -2.11 2.97 12.67
CA TYR A 290 -3.46 2.45 12.90
C TYR A 290 -4.19 3.38 13.88
N GLN A 291 -5.39 3.83 13.52
CA GLN A 291 -6.19 4.69 14.40
C GLN A 291 -7.22 3.89 15.20
N TYR A 292 -7.68 2.75 14.67
CA TYR A 292 -8.70 1.91 15.27
C TYR A 292 -8.32 0.44 15.14
N GLY A 293 -8.60 -0.33 16.19
CA GLY A 293 -8.42 -1.77 16.17
C GLY A 293 -9.54 -2.50 16.89
N SER A 294 -9.61 -3.80 16.66
CA SER A 294 -10.48 -4.70 17.39
C SER A 294 -9.81 -6.06 17.55
N LEU A 295 -10.03 -6.66 18.71
CA LEU A 295 -9.58 -8.00 19.02
C LEU A 295 -10.76 -8.81 19.55
N SER A 296 -11.02 -9.96 18.95
CA SER A 296 -11.87 -10.99 19.52
C SER A 296 -11.02 -12.19 19.89
N GLU A 297 -11.24 -12.71 21.09
CA GLU A 297 -10.64 -13.96 21.56
C GLU A 297 -11.75 -14.98 21.81
N ASN A 298 -11.49 -16.21 21.37
CA ASN A 298 -12.45 -17.28 21.42
C ASN A 298 -11.77 -18.59 21.77
N VAL A 299 -12.30 -19.29 22.77
CA VAL A 299 -11.86 -20.64 23.12
C VAL A 299 -13.05 -21.57 23.21
N MET A 300 -13.03 -22.63 22.40
CA MET A 300 -13.99 -23.72 22.42
C MET A 300 -13.38 -24.93 23.13
N ILE A 301 -14.03 -25.41 24.17
CA ILE A 301 -13.59 -26.55 24.98
C ILE A 301 -14.57 -27.70 24.79
N PHE A 302 -14.14 -28.76 24.12
CA PHE A 302 -14.98 -29.92 23.87
C PHE A 302 -15.08 -30.82 25.10
N ASP A 303 -16.28 -31.28 25.42
CA ASP A 303 -16.56 -32.09 26.61
C ASP A 303 -15.81 -33.44 26.58
N ASP A 304 -15.65 -34.01 25.38
CA ASP A 304 -14.88 -35.24 25.15
C ASP A 304 -13.38 -34.90 25.09
N LYS A 305 -12.68 -35.12 26.20
CA LYS A 305 -11.23 -34.87 26.31
C LYS A 305 -10.36 -35.71 25.37
N THR A 306 -10.93 -36.74 24.75
CA THR A 306 -10.23 -37.58 23.76
C THR A 306 -10.50 -37.14 22.32
N PHE A 307 -11.36 -36.14 22.14
CA PHE A 307 -11.66 -35.56 20.84
C PHE A 307 -10.46 -34.77 20.34
N ASP A 308 -10.06 -35.08 19.11
CA ASP A 308 -9.00 -34.39 18.40
C ASP A 308 -9.59 -33.25 17.58
N THR A 309 -9.40 -32.03 18.08
CA THR A 309 -9.89 -30.79 17.47
C THR A 309 -9.16 -30.43 16.17
N SER A 310 -8.09 -31.13 15.80
CA SER A 310 -7.42 -30.96 14.49
C SER A 310 -8.40 -31.14 13.33
N THR A 311 -9.36 -32.04 13.47
CA THR A 311 -10.40 -32.29 12.46
C THR A 311 -11.31 -31.08 12.22
N ILE A 312 -11.61 -30.31 13.26
CA ILE A 312 -12.39 -29.06 13.15
C ILE A 312 -11.50 -27.95 12.61
N LEU A 313 -10.25 -27.87 13.05
CA LEU A 313 -9.29 -26.89 12.55
C LEU A 313 -9.04 -27.05 11.04
N GLU A 314 -8.94 -28.28 10.55
CA GLU A 314 -8.88 -28.58 9.12
C GLU A 314 -10.13 -28.09 8.38
N ASP A 315 -11.33 -28.36 8.91
CA ASP A 315 -12.60 -27.92 8.32
C ASP A 315 -12.73 -26.38 8.28
N MET A 316 -12.41 -25.72 9.40
CA MET A 316 -12.44 -24.26 9.51
C MET A 316 -11.45 -23.59 8.58
N THR A 317 -10.27 -24.18 8.37
CA THR A 317 -9.27 -23.60 7.48
C THR A 317 -9.51 -23.98 6.02
N ARG A 318 -10.29 -25.02 5.71
CA ARG A 318 -10.46 -25.59 4.35
C ARG A 318 -10.93 -24.56 3.32
N TYR A 319 -11.83 -23.68 3.73
CA TYR A 319 -12.48 -22.69 2.86
C TYR A 319 -11.95 -21.27 3.06
N ASN A 320 -10.89 -21.13 3.86
CA ASN A 320 -10.29 -19.86 4.20
C ASN A 320 -8.91 -19.79 3.55
N PHE A 321 -8.50 -18.58 3.17
CA PHE A 321 -7.10 -18.38 2.82
C PHE A 321 -6.30 -18.38 4.09
N CYS A 322 -5.60 -19.47 4.36
CA CYS A 322 -4.73 -19.58 5.52
C CYS A 322 -3.32 -19.99 5.11
N GLN A 323 -2.34 -19.53 5.88
CA GLN A 323 -0.96 -20.02 5.89
C GLN A 323 -0.58 -20.42 7.30
N ILE A 324 0.34 -21.37 7.43
CA ILE A 324 0.92 -21.72 8.73
C ILE A 324 2.09 -20.80 8.99
N HIS A 325 2.07 -20.09 10.12
CA HIS A 325 3.15 -19.23 10.60
C HIS A 325 3.79 -19.85 11.84
N GLY A 326 5.11 -19.72 11.94
CA GLY A 326 5.89 -20.13 13.10
C GLY A 326 6.10 -18.96 14.06
N TYR A 327 5.91 -19.21 15.36
CA TYR A 327 6.07 -18.24 16.44
C TYR A 327 6.74 -18.92 17.64
N ASN A 328 8.03 -18.67 17.91
CA ASN A 328 8.79 -19.28 19.02
C ASN A 328 8.60 -20.81 19.13
N ASP A 329 8.94 -21.54 18.07
CA ASP A 329 8.78 -23.01 17.92
C ASP A 329 7.31 -23.52 17.86
N GLU A 330 6.32 -22.66 18.11
CA GLU A 330 4.89 -22.97 17.95
C GLU A 330 4.40 -22.65 16.53
N ARG A 331 3.30 -23.28 16.11
CA ARG A 331 2.72 -23.08 14.77
C ARG A 331 1.26 -22.72 14.87
N VAL A 332 0.81 -21.75 14.09
CA VAL A 332 -0.61 -21.34 14.02
C VAL A 332 -1.05 -21.18 12.58
N TYR A 333 -2.34 -21.37 12.32
CA TYR A 333 -2.93 -20.90 11.06
C TYR A 333 -3.21 -19.42 11.17
N VAL A 334 -2.70 -18.64 10.21
CA VAL A 334 -3.10 -17.25 10.00
C VAL A 334 -3.92 -17.20 8.73
N CYS A 335 -5.18 -16.82 8.87
CA CYS A 335 -6.13 -16.69 7.79
C CYS A 335 -6.40 -15.23 7.47
N ASN A 336 -6.40 -14.88 6.17
CA ASN A 336 -6.66 -13.53 5.70
C ASN A 336 -7.85 -13.51 4.72
N TRP A 337 -8.92 -12.85 5.15
CA TRP A 337 -10.14 -12.69 4.36
C TRP A 337 -10.07 -11.55 3.34
N ASN A 338 -9.07 -10.68 3.45
CA ASN A 338 -8.81 -9.56 2.55
C ASN A 338 -7.96 -9.96 1.32
N ILE A 339 -7.70 -11.25 1.06
CA ILE A 339 -6.86 -11.69 -0.07
C ILE A 339 -7.51 -11.44 -1.43
N TYR A 340 -8.84 -11.43 -1.48
CA TYR A 340 -9.51 -11.04 -2.70
C TYR A 340 -9.27 -9.56 -2.99
N GLU A 341 -8.62 -9.28 -4.12
CA GLU A 341 -8.51 -7.91 -4.63
C GLU A 341 -9.93 -7.35 -4.77
N ARG A 342 -10.26 -6.27 -4.05
CA ARG A 342 -11.65 -5.77 -4.01
C ARG A 342 -12.06 -5.00 -5.28
N GLY A 343 -11.22 -4.99 -6.30
CA GLY A 343 -11.33 -4.00 -7.37
C GLY A 343 -10.93 -2.62 -6.86
N VAL A 344 -11.25 -1.56 -7.61
CA VAL A 344 -10.90 -0.16 -7.26
C VAL A 344 -11.92 0.46 -6.29
N ASP A 345 -12.49 -0.36 -5.40
CA ASP A 345 -13.42 0.12 -4.37
C ASP A 345 -12.62 0.63 -3.19
N ILE A 346 -12.52 1.95 -3.08
CA ILE A 346 -11.69 2.63 -2.09
C ILE A 346 -12.64 3.25 -1.07
N ASP A 347 -12.84 2.51 0.02
CA ASP A 347 -13.48 3.02 1.21
C ASP A 347 -12.63 4.15 1.81
N GLN A 348 -13.27 5.08 2.54
CA GLN A 348 -12.54 6.09 3.33
C GLN A 348 -11.72 5.46 4.49
N SER A 349 -11.64 4.13 4.58
CA SER A 349 -10.92 3.40 5.61
C SER A 349 -10.13 2.22 5.05
N ASP A 350 -8.85 2.08 5.45
CA ASP A 350 -8.03 0.89 5.16
C ASP A 350 -8.21 -0.14 6.30
N TRP A 351 -9.26 -0.95 6.23
CA TRP A 351 -9.56 -1.96 7.25
C TRP A 351 -9.10 -3.36 6.86
N LYS A 352 -8.23 -3.95 7.70
CA LYS A 352 -7.66 -5.28 7.51
C LYS A 352 -8.16 -6.22 8.60
N ASN A 353 -8.51 -7.45 8.21
CA ASN A 353 -8.89 -8.51 9.13
C ASN A 353 -7.94 -9.70 9.02
N ARG A 354 -7.60 -10.29 10.16
CA ARG A 354 -6.83 -11.53 10.28
C ARG A 354 -7.53 -12.45 11.25
N GLU A 355 -7.45 -13.74 11.00
CA GLU A 355 -7.85 -14.75 11.97
C GLU A 355 -6.68 -15.66 12.28
N VAL A 356 -6.45 -15.93 13.55
CA VAL A 356 -5.40 -16.85 13.99
C VAL A 356 -6.07 -18.02 14.67
N LEU A 357 -5.72 -19.24 14.26
CA LEU A 357 -6.33 -20.46 14.78
C LEU A 357 -5.26 -21.50 15.11
N TRP A 358 -5.45 -22.14 16.26
CA TRP A 358 -4.70 -23.34 16.63
C TRP A 358 -5.50 -24.20 17.60
N ASN A 359 -5.01 -25.40 17.83
CA ASN A 359 -5.63 -26.35 18.73
C ASN A 359 -4.67 -26.85 19.81
N ASN A 360 -5.22 -27.29 20.93
CA ASN A 360 -4.52 -27.98 22.01
C ASN A 360 -5.45 -29.06 22.59
N GLY A 361 -5.25 -30.31 22.18
CA GLY A 361 -6.08 -31.45 22.56
C GLY A 361 -7.56 -31.23 22.22
N ASN A 362 -8.39 -31.14 23.27
CA ASN A 362 -9.83 -30.91 23.14
C ASN A 362 -10.21 -29.41 23.15
N VAL A 363 -9.24 -28.51 23.01
CA VAL A 363 -9.41 -27.07 23.01
C VAL A 363 -9.08 -26.50 21.64
N LEU A 364 -9.95 -25.65 21.12
CA LEU A 364 -9.72 -24.89 19.89
C LEU A 364 -9.66 -23.41 20.25
N VAL A 365 -8.64 -22.72 19.75
CA VAL A 365 -8.41 -21.30 20.01
C VAL A 365 -8.53 -20.52 18.71
N ARG A 366 -9.24 -19.40 18.76
CA ARG A 366 -9.42 -18.47 17.64
C ARG A 366 -9.27 -17.03 18.10
N PHE A 367 -8.43 -16.30 17.40
CA PHE A 367 -8.28 -14.86 17.51
C PHE A 367 -8.81 -14.24 16.22
N SER A 368 -9.66 -13.24 16.33
CA SER A 368 -10.06 -12.40 15.19
C SER A 368 -9.56 -10.99 15.43
N ILE A 369 -8.70 -10.53 14.54
CA ILE A 369 -7.98 -9.27 14.62
C ILE A 369 -8.49 -8.36 13.51
N GLY A 370 -8.85 -7.14 13.86
CA GLY A 370 -9.21 -6.10 12.91
C GLY A 370 -8.40 -4.84 13.21
N PHE A 371 -7.84 -4.20 12.19
CA PHE A 371 -7.14 -2.94 12.36
C PHE A 371 -7.23 -2.08 11.11
N GLY A 372 -7.22 -0.76 11.32
CA GLY A 372 -7.26 0.19 10.24
C GLY A 372 -7.21 1.64 10.69
N LYS A 373 -7.37 2.53 9.72
CA LYS A 373 -7.50 3.96 9.92
C LYS A 373 -8.48 4.56 8.93
N TRP A 374 -9.05 5.72 9.28
CA TRP A 374 -9.66 6.58 8.29
C TRP A 374 -8.54 7.26 7.49
N LEU A 375 -8.72 7.33 6.18
CA LEU A 375 -7.75 7.88 5.24
C LEU A 375 -8.11 9.34 4.96
N SER A 376 -7.10 10.21 4.91
CA SER A 376 -7.27 11.58 4.39
C SER A 376 -7.42 11.58 2.87
N ASP A 377 -7.98 12.65 2.30
CA ASP A 377 -8.14 12.78 0.84
C ASP A 377 -6.81 12.61 0.08
N ASP A 378 -5.70 13.10 0.65
CA ASP A 378 -4.35 12.96 0.08
C ASP A 378 -3.85 11.49 0.14
N GLU A 379 -4.09 10.78 1.24
CA GLU A 379 -3.73 9.35 1.37
C GLU A 379 -4.58 8.47 0.46
N ILE A 380 -5.88 8.80 0.33
CA ILE A 380 -6.78 8.15 -0.62
C ILE A 380 -6.19 8.32 -2.03
N ASN A 381 -5.85 9.54 -2.45
CA ASN A 381 -5.28 9.82 -3.77
C ASN A 381 -3.99 9.02 -4.06
N GLN A 382 -3.08 8.92 -3.08
CA GLN A 382 -1.85 8.13 -3.21
C GLN A 382 -2.14 6.62 -3.32
N ILE A 383 -3.11 6.12 -2.55
CA ILE A 383 -3.55 4.72 -2.63
C ILE A 383 -4.22 4.44 -3.98
N ILE A 384 -5.06 5.35 -4.49
CA ILE A 384 -5.67 5.22 -5.82
C ILE A 384 -4.57 5.07 -6.87
N GLU A 385 -3.58 5.96 -6.86
CA GLU A 385 -2.48 5.94 -7.82
C GLU A 385 -1.70 4.62 -7.75
N LYS A 386 -1.32 4.19 -6.55
CA LYS A 386 -0.58 2.95 -6.31
C LYS A 386 -1.38 1.70 -6.71
N GLU A 387 -2.58 1.52 -6.19
CA GLU A 387 -3.44 0.36 -6.45
C GLU A 387 -3.87 0.31 -7.92
N THR A 388 -4.10 1.46 -8.55
CA THR A 388 -4.37 1.53 -10.00
C THR A 388 -3.16 1.08 -10.80
N LEU A 389 -1.94 1.48 -10.43
CA LEU A 389 -0.72 1.03 -11.10
C LEU A 389 -0.45 -0.47 -10.89
N GLU A 390 -0.63 -0.97 -9.66
CA GLU A 390 -0.49 -2.40 -9.34
C GLU A 390 -1.51 -3.25 -10.11
N PHE A 391 -2.77 -2.80 -10.15
CA PHE A 391 -3.83 -3.44 -10.94
C PHE A 391 -3.53 -3.38 -12.44
N LEU A 392 -3.16 -2.22 -13.00
CA LEU A 392 -2.81 -2.10 -14.42
C LEU A 392 -1.59 -2.94 -14.81
N ASN A 393 -0.63 -3.11 -13.91
CA ASN A 393 0.51 -4.01 -14.11
C ASN A 393 0.07 -5.48 -14.03
N SER A 394 -0.86 -5.85 -13.14
CA SER A 394 -1.39 -7.22 -13.06
C SER A 394 -2.13 -7.62 -14.34
N LEU A 395 -2.79 -6.67 -15.01
CA LEU A 395 -3.52 -6.90 -16.26
C LEU A 395 -2.61 -7.03 -17.50
N LYS A 396 -1.37 -6.54 -17.46
CA LYS A 396 -0.45 -6.57 -18.63
C LYS A 396 0.04 -7.98 -18.96
N ASP A 397 0.26 -8.83 -17.96
CA ASP A 397 0.89 -10.14 -18.16
C ASP A 397 -0.05 -11.34 -17.91
N ASN A 398 -1.23 -11.11 -17.32
CA ASN A 398 -2.22 -12.15 -16.95
C ASN A 398 -1.60 -13.40 -16.29
N GLN A 399 -0.51 -13.21 -15.55
CA GLN A 399 0.14 -14.29 -14.83
C GLN A 399 -0.48 -14.43 -13.45
N ALA A 400 -0.53 -15.67 -12.97
CA ALA A 400 -1.09 -15.95 -11.67
C ALA A 400 -0.18 -15.39 -10.57
N LYS A 401 -0.72 -14.51 -9.71
CA LYS A 401 -0.02 -13.80 -8.64
C LYS A 401 0.12 -14.71 -7.42
N TYR A 402 1.33 -14.78 -6.88
CA TYR A 402 1.60 -15.48 -5.62
C TYR A 402 1.17 -14.61 -4.45
N VAL A 403 0.46 -15.21 -3.49
CA VAL A 403 0.09 -14.51 -2.24
C VAL A 403 1.25 -14.68 -1.25
N GLY A 404 2.00 -13.60 -1.06
CA GLY A 404 3.17 -13.56 -0.20
C GLY A 404 2.85 -13.46 1.30
N TRP A 405 3.89 -13.62 2.13
CA TRP A 405 3.84 -13.59 3.59
C TRP A 405 3.27 -12.27 4.15
N GLU A 406 3.47 -11.15 3.47
CA GLU A 406 2.96 -9.82 3.85
C GLU A 406 1.43 -9.80 3.99
N GLN A 407 0.73 -10.65 3.21
CA GLN A 407 -0.72 -10.77 3.28
C GLN A 407 -1.17 -11.56 4.51
N PHE A 408 -0.28 -12.28 5.19
CA PHE A 408 -0.60 -13.09 6.36
C PHE A 408 0.12 -12.60 7.62
N ASP A 409 0.82 -11.47 7.54
CA ASP A 409 1.50 -10.90 8.69
C ASP A 409 0.50 -10.46 9.78
N ILE A 410 0.91 -10.59 11.03
CA ILE A 410 0.18 -10.15 12.21
C ILE A 410 0.92 -8.93 12.75
N ALA A 411 0.33 -7.76 12.53
CA ALA A 411 0.94 -6.51 13.00
C ALA A 411 0.95 -6.41 14.53
N TRP A 412 1.95 -5.69 15.03
CA TRP A 412 1.94 -5.19 16.40
C TRP A 412 0.68 -4.34 16.67
N PRO A 413 0.07 -4.40 17.87
CA PRO A 413 0.44 -5.17 19.07
C PRO A 413 -0.21 -6.57 19.18
N PHE A 414 -0.83 -7.07 18.12
CA PHE A 414 -1.62 -8.30 18.17
C PHE A 414 -0.76 -9.55 18.26
N ASP A 415 0.40 -9.54 17.61
CA ASP A 415 1.44 -10.55 17.71
C ASP A 415 1.81 -10.83 19.18
N MET A 416 2.05 -9.79 19.98
CA MET A 416 2.38 -9.86 21.40
C MET A 416 1.26 -10.44 22.26
N LYS A 417 0.00 -10.17 21.93
CA LYS A 417 -1.12 -10.79 22.64
C LYS A 417 -1.23 -12.28 22.31
N MET A 418 -1.07 -12.63 21.04
CA MET A 418 -1.06 -14.01 20.56
C MET A 418 0.11 -14.81 21.17
N PHE A 419 1.32 -14.23 21.29
CA PHE A 419 2.46 -14.89 21.95
C PHE A 419 2.13 -15.31 23.38
N ASN A 420 1.54 -14.42 24.20
CA ASN A 420 1.14 -14.77 25.56
C ASN A 420 0.05 -15.87 25.59
N ALA A 421 -0.87 -15.85 24.62
CA ALA A 421 -1.90 -16.87 24.49
C ALA A 421 -1.32 -18.24 24.11
N LEU A 422 -0.33 -18.28 23.21
CA LEU A 422 0.39 -19.51 22.84
C LEU A 422 1.20 -20.08 24.00
N GLU A 423 1.83 -19.23 24.83
CA GLU A 423 2.51 -19.71 26.03
C GLU A 423 1.54 -20.42 26.99
N SER A 424 0.36 -19.84 27.21
CA SER A 424 -0.65 -20.39 28.14
C SER A 424 -1.49 -21.55 27.55
N CYS A 425 -1.56 -21.65 26.23
CA CYS A 425 -2.25 -22.69 25.47
C CYS A 425 -1.45 -23.02 24.19
N PRO A 426 -0.45 -23.92 24.29
CA PRO A 426 0.44 -24.26 23.17
C PRO A 426 -0.29 -24.86 21.96
N SER A 427 0.35 -24.90 20.81
CA SER A 427 -0.23 -25.46 19.61
C SER A 427 0.15 -26.92 19.40
N ASP A 428 -0.84 -27.75 19.10
CA ASP A 428 -0.64 -29.15 18.70
C ASP A 428 -0.40 -29.29 17.18
N ILE A 429 -0.29 -28.18 16.43
CA ILE A 429 -0.04 -28.22 14.99
C ILE A 429 1.36 -28.76 14.72
N SER A 430 1.42 -29.96 14.14
CA SER A 430 2.68 -30.64 13.78
C SER A 430 3.53 -29.84 12.78
N GLU A 431 4.85 -29.96 12.88
CA GLU A 431 5.80 -29.45 11.88
C GLU A 431 5.55 -30.01 10.47
N ASN A 432 5.05 -31.25 10.40
CA ASN A 432 4.74 -31.93 9.14
C ASN A 432 3.40 -31.48 8.54
N THR A 433 2.62 -30.65 9.23
CA THR A 433 1.36 -30.11 8.71
C THR A 433 1.67 -29.23 7.50
N CYS A 434 1.04 -29.55 6.37
CA CYS A 434 1.23 -28.81 5.13
C CYS A 434 0.71 -27.37 5.27
N SER A 435 1.56 -26.39 4.94
CA SER A 435 1.19 -24.97 4.87
C SER A 435 0.67 -24.65 3.46
N PRO A 436 -0.62 -24.27 3.29
CA PRO A 436 -1.19 -23.94 1.98
C PRO A 436 -0.43 -22.77 1.37
N GLN A 437 -0.20 -22.80 0.07
CA GLN A 437 0.45 -21.69 -0.65
C GLN A 437 -0.44 -21.27 -1.80
N TRP A 438 -0.89 -20.03 -1.77
CA TRP A 438 -1.95 -19.55 -2.65
C TRP A 438 -1.39 -18.84 -3.87
N ARG A 439 -1.95 -19.16 -5.03
CA ARG A 439 -1.73 -18.45 -6.28
C ARG A 439 -3.07 -18.08 -6.90
N CYS A 440 -3.28 -16.79 -7.15
CA CYS A 440 -4.54 -16.25 -7.62
C CYS A 440 -4.44 -15.74 -9.07
N ILE A 441 -5.48 -15.94 -9.87
CA ILE A 441 -5.61 -15.40 -11.23
C ILE A 441 -6.99 -14.76 -11.38
N THR A 442 -7.07 -13.62 -12.07
CA THR A 442 -8.32 -12.89 -12.30
C THR A 442 -8.71 -12.98 -13.77
N GLU A 443 -9.88 -13.54 -14.07
CA GLU A 443 -10.36 -13.75 -15.44
C GLU A 443 -11.78 -13.20 -15.67
N PRO A 444 -12.08 -12.66 -16.87
CA PRO A 444 -11.15 -12.38 -17.96
C PRO A 444 -10.17 -11.25 -17.59
N THR A 445 -8.97 -11.19 -18.15
CA THR A 445 -7.97 -10.13 -17.85
C THR A 445 -8.49 -8.72 -18.10
N VAL A 446 -9.38 -8.56 -19.08
CA VAL A 446 -10.04 -7.29 -19.34
C VAL A 446 -11.44 -7.35 -18.77
N CYS A 447 -11.78 -6.39 -17.91
CA CYS A 447 -13.08 -6.36 -17.28
C CYS A 447 -14.22 -6.34 -18.34
N PRO A 448 -15.20 -7.23 -18.24
CA PRO A 448 -16.26 -7.33 -19.24
C PRO A 448 -17.36 -6.28 -19.02
N GLU A 449 -18.23 -6.05 -20.02
CA GLU A 449 -19.29 -5.00 -19.99
C GLU A 449 -20.23 -5.07 -18.78
N HIS A 450 -20.35 -6.23 -18.14
CA HIS A 450 -21.17 -6.40 -16.94
C HIS A 450 -20.48 -5.92 -15.65
N GLY A 451 -19.20 -5.53 -15.71
CA GLY A 451 -18.49 -4.91 -14.59
C GLY A 451 -17.99 -5.88 -13.51
N TYR A 452 -17.84 -7.17 -13.84
CA TYR A 452 -17.32 -8.18 -12.90
C TYR A 452 -16.30 -9.12 -13.55
N GLN A 453 -15.22 -9.38 -12.82
CA GLN A 453 -14.24 -10.43 -13.11
C GLN A 453 -14.34 -11.53 -12.05
N THR A 454 -13.80 -12.70 -12.35
CA THR A 454 -13.72 -13.82 -11.42
C THR A 454 -12.26 -14.02 -11.03
N GLN A 455 -11.94 -13.87 -9.75
CA GLN A 455 -10.65 -14.29 -9.23
C GLN A 455 -10.72 -15.72 -8.72
N THR A 456 -9.78 -16.53 -9.18
CA THR A 456 -9.63 -17.94 -8.87
C THR A 456 -8.30 -18.14 -8.17
N CYS A 457 -8.32 -18.65 -6.94
CA CYS A 457 -7.14 -18.91 -6.15
C CYS A 457 -6.96 -20.41 -5.94
N GLN A 458 -5.79 -20.91 -6.33
CA GLN A 458 -5.42 -22.31 -6.23
C GLN A 458 -4.28 -22.48 -5.24
N ASP A 459 -4.44 -23.42 -4.32
CA ASP A 459 -3.35 -23.92 -3.49
C ASP A 459 -2.47 -24.86 -4.32
N TYR A 460 -1.18 -24.55 -4.43
CA TYR A 460 -0.21 -25.36 -5.16
C TYR A 460 0.69 -26.20 -4.25
N SER A 461 0.52 -26.11 -2.92
CA SER A 461 1.32 -26.83 -1.93
C SER A 461 0.56 -28.01 -1.31
N CYS A 462 -0.67 -27.79 -0.84
CA CYS A 462 -1.42 -28.79 -0.07
C CYS A 462 -2.63 -29.37 -0.80
N GLU A 463 -2.77 -29.10 -2.09
CA GLU A 463 -3.87 -29.58 -2.95
C GLU A 463 -5.27 -29.23 -2.41
N ARG A 464 -5.43 -28.09 -1.71
CA ARG A 464 -6.74 -27.63 -1.25
C ARG A 464 -7.67 -27.26 -2.41
N GLU A 465 -8.97 -27.21 -2.08
CA GLU A 465 -10.00 -26.82 -3.05
C GLU A 465 -9.75 -25.40 -3.57
N THR A 466 -9.92 -25.25 -4.89
CA THR A 466 -9.84 -23.96 -5.54
C THR A 466 -10.94 -23.04 -5.03
N MET A 467 -10.56 -21.85 -4.60
CA MET A 467 -11.49 -20.81 -4.18
C MET A 467 -11.76 -19.84 -5.32
N THR A 468 -13.00 -19.36 -5.42
CA THR A 468 -13.41 -18.36 -6.42
C THR A 468 -14.21 -17.24 -5.79
N ASN A 469 -13.98 -16.02 -6.25
CA ASN A 469 -14.77 -14.86 -5.86
C ASN A 469 -15.02 -13.92 -7.05
N GLN A 470 -16.17 -13.23 -7.00
CA GLN A 470 -16.47 -12.18 -7.97
C GLN A 470 -15.90 -10.85 -7.48
N ILE A 471 -15.17 -10.19 -8.37
CA ILE A 471 -14.57 -8.88 -8.12
C ILE A 471 -15.26 -7.88 -9.04
N SER A 472 -15.71 -6.74 -8.48
CA SER A 472 -16.22 -5.65 -9.30
C SER A 472 -15.06 -4.95 -10.01
N CYS A 473 -15.26 -4.60 -11.28
CA CYS A 473 -14.22 -4.00 -12.10
C CYS A 473 -14.83 -3.01 -13.09
N ASN A 474 -14.00 -2.10 -13.60
CA ASN A 474 -14.39 -1.17 -14.66
C ASN A 474 -14.17 -1.80 -16.04
N PRO A 475 -15.22 -1.97 -16.88
CA PRO A 475 -15.10 -2.64 -18.17
C PRO A 475 -13.98 -2.08 -19.08
N GLY A 476 -13.19 -2.94 -19.72
CA GLY A 476 -12.35 -2.61 -20.88
C GLY A 476 -12.82 -3.42 -22.08
N ILE A 477 -12.94 -2.95 -23.31
CA ILE A 477 -12.27 -1.90 -24.07
C ILE A 477 -13.18 -0.66 -24.17
N CYS A 478 -12.72 0.48 -23.68
CA CYS A 478 -13.39 1.75 -23.98
C CYS A 478 -13.12 2.11 -25.44
N SER A 479 -14.16 2.29 -26.27
CA SER A 479 -14.04 2.84 -27.63
C SER A 479 -13.87 4.37 -27.59
N GLY A 480 -13.08 4.87 -26.64
CA GLY A 480 -13.07 6.25 -26.21
C GLY A 480 -12.12 6.51 -25.04
N CYS A 481 -12.37 7.53 -24.22
CA CYS A 481 -11.48 7.96 -23.15
C CYS A 481 -12.01 7.51 -21.79
N LEU A 482 -11.08 7.12 -20.92
CA LEU A 482 -11.35 6.85 -19.51
C LEU A 482 -11.36 8.18 -18.75
N VAL A 483 -12.48 8.52 -18.11
CA VAL A 483 -12.60 9.69 -17.25
C VAL A 483 -13.00 9.28 -15.83
N PRO A 484 -12.55 9.99 -14.77
CA PRO A 484 -12.95 9.70 -13.39
C PRO A 484 -14.48 9.80 -13.13
N LYS A 485 -15.05 9.22 -12.07
CA LYS A 485 -16.53 9.35 -11.81
C LYS A 485 -16.99 10.69 -11.29
N TRP A 486 -16.11 11.46 -10.64
CA TRP A 486 -16.40 12.81 -10.18
C TRP A 486 -16.66 13.79 -11.34
N PHE A 487 -16.52 13.31 -12.57
CA PHE A 487 -17.00 13.93 -13.81
C PHE A 487 -18.54 13.93 -13.98
N SER A 488 -19.29 13.60 -12.92
CA SER A 488 -20.75 13.60 -12.85
C SER A 488 -21.27 14.84 -12.13
N PRO A 489 -22.29 15.56 -12.64
CA PRO A 489 -22.87 16.72 -11.96
C PRO A 489 -23.70 16.38 -10.71
N TYR A 490 -23.71 15.11 -10.25
CA TYR A 490 -24.47 14.65 -9.09
C TYR A 490 -23.53 14.02 -8.04
N TYR A 491 -23.53 14.64 -6.85
CA TYR A 491 -22.69 14.34 -5.68
C TYR A 491 -22.90 12.96 -5.02
N THR A 492 -23.81 12.11 -5.54
CA THR A 492 -24.15 10.81 -4.93
C THR A 492 -23.48 9.60 -5.58
N ASP A 493 -22.70 9.80 -6.65
CA ASP A 493 -22.05 8.74 -7.43
C ASP A 493 -20.50 8.88 -7.40
N LEU A 494 -19.93 9.06 -6.21
CA LEU A 494 -18.47 9.06 -6.01
C LEU A 494 -17.95 7.61 -6.08
N GLY A 495 -17.01 7.30 -7.00
CA GLY A 495 -16.19 6.07 -6.89
C GLY A 495 -15.86 5.21 -8.13
N GLU A 496 -16.27 5.53 -9.37
CA GLU A 496 -16.05 4.61 -10.52
C GLU A 496 -15.71 5.29 -11.90
N ASN A 497 -14.57 5.06 -12.54
CA ASN A 497 -14.24 5.75 -13.81
C ASN A 497 -15.27 5.42 -14.94
N ARG A 498 -15.74 6.41 -15.71
CA ARG A 498 -16.67 6.24 -16.86
C ARG A 498 -15.91 6.24 -18.19
N CYS A 499 -16.37 5.40 -19.12
CA CYS A 499 -15.94 5.44 -20.51
C CYS A 499 -16.79 6.43 -21.32
N ILE A 500 -16.15 7.40 -21.98
CA ILE A 500 -16.81 8.33 -22.91
C ILE A 500 -16.33 8.07 -24.34
N PRO A 501 -17.20 8.06 -25.36
CA PRO A 501 -16.81 7.70 -26.73
C PRO A 501 -15.87 8.75 -27.38
N TYR A 502 -15.09 8.34 -28.39
CA TYR A 502 -14.26 9.28 -29.17
C TYR A 502 -15.08 10.45 -29.73
N GLY A 503 -14.52 11.65 -29.64
CA GLY A 503 -15.17 12.90 -30.07
C GLY A 503 -16.26 13.40 -29.13
N PHE A 504 -16.52 12.71 -28.01
CA PHE A 504 -17.35 13.25 -26.92
C PHE A 504 -16.70 14.53 -26.36
N ARG A 505 -17.51 15.58 -26.20
CA ARG A 505 -17.08 16.90 -25.74
C ARG A 505 -17.77 17.22 -24.43
N PHE A 506 -17.06 17.92 -23.57
CA PHE A 506 -17.55 18.33 -22.27
C PHE A 506 -16.73 19.50 -21.74
N GLU A 507 -17.30 20.22 -20.79
CA GLU A 507 -16.59 21.21 -19.99
C GLU A 507 -15.96 20.48 -18.78
N SER A 508 -14.69 20.75 -18.51
CA SER A 508 -13.89 20.10 -17.47
C SER A 508 -13.36 21.13 -16.51
N GLU A 509 -13.50 20.86 -15.22
CA GLU A 509 -12.84 21.62 -14.17
C GLU A 509 -11.35 21.22 -14.13
N ILE A 510 -10.44 22.18 -14.16
CA ILE A 510 -8.97 21.94 -14.17
C ILE A 510 -8.27 22.45 -12.91
N GLY A 511 -9.04 22.99 -11.98
CA GLY A 511 -8.54 23.57 -10.75
C GLY A 511 -9.52 24.59 -10.20
N TRP A 512 -9.07 25.27 -9.17
CA TRP A 512 -9.77 26.41 -8.62
C TRP A 512 -8.74 27.46 -8.21
N HIS A 513 -9.17 28.72 -8.22
CA HIS A 513 -8.44 29.82 -7.63
C HIS A 513 -9.33 30.54 -6.62
N GLU A 514 -8.73 31.21 -5.65
CA GLU A 514 -9.48 32.14 -4.80
C GLU A 514 -9.90 33.33 -5.64
N GLY A 515 -11.19 33.63 -5.61
CA GLY A 515 -11.75 34.79 -6.27
C GLY A 515 -13.06 35.22 -5.65
N GLU A 516 -13.54 36.38 -6.07
CA GLU A 516 -14.75 36.99 -5.53
C GLU A 516 -15.98 36.16 -5.94
N GLN A 517 -16.65 35.57 -4.97
CA GLN A 517 -17.95 34.92 -5.12
C GLN A 517 -19.04 35.88 -4.65
N THR A 518 -20.24 35.78 -5.24
CA THR A 518 -21.40 36.57 -4.82
C THR A 518 -22.60 35.67 -4.65
N ASP A 519 -23.06 35.52 -3.42
CA ASP A 519 -24.26 34.78 -3.08
C ASP A 519 -25.43 35.73 -2.82
N THR A 520 -26.62 35.29 -3.23
CA THR A 520 -27.86 36.05 -3.00
C THR A 520 -28.88 35.17 -2.31
N SER A 521 -29.42 35.64 -1.18
CA SER A 521 -30.44 34.92 -0.42
C SER A 521 -31.65 35.80 -0.18
N ALA A 522 -32.83 35.20 -0.21
CA ALA A 522 -34.08 35.92 0.04
C ALA A 522 -34.79 35.33 1.25
N PHE A 523 -35.21 36.19 2.18
CA PHE A 523 -35.99 35.76 3.33
C PHE A 523 -37.08 36.75 3.68
N LYS A 524 -38.15 36.21 4.25
CA LYS A 524 -39.25 36.98 4.82
C LYS A 524 -39.02 37.06 6.33
N PHE A 525 -39.02 38.28 6.87
CA PHE A 525 -38.80 38.55 8.29
C PHE A 525 -39.97 39.37 8.84
N SER A 526 -40.72 38.79 9.78
CA SER A 526 -41.86 39.47 10.41
C SER A 526 -41.46 40.16 11.72
N ILE A 527 -42.30 41.07 12.21
CA ILE A 527 -42.12 41.71 13.52
C ILE A 527 -42.11 40.65 14.63
N ALA A 528 -42.95 39.62 14.53
CA ALA A 528 -42.98 38.51 15.48
C ALA A 528 -41.68 37.70 15.52
N ASP A 529 -40.94 37.61 14.40
CA ASP A 529 -39.66 36.91 14.32
C ASP A 529 -38.50 37.72 14.93
N ALA A 530 -38.66 39.04 15.05
CA ALA A 530 -37.66 39.97 15.58
C ALA A 530 -37.62 40.05 17.12
N ILE A 531 -38.06 38.99 17.81
CA ILE A 531 -38.09 38.91 19.29
C ILE A 531 -36.89 38.10 19.83
N ASP A 532 -36.01 37.62 18.97
CA ASP A 532 -34.80 36.86 19.35
C ASP A 532 -33.62 37.77 19.76
N GLU A 533 -32.69 37.25 20.55
CA GLU A 533 -31.59 38.02 21.18
C GLU A 533 -30.66 38.65 20.11
N GLY A 534 -30.92 39.92 19.74
CA GLY A 534 -29.98 40.77 18.98
C GLY A 534 -30.53 41.43 17.71
N VAL A 535 -31.77 41.16 17.29
CA VAL A 535 -32.36 41.75 16.07
C VAL A 535 -33.65 42.50 16.39
N ASN A 536 -33.83 43.70 15.85
CA ASN A 536 -35.05 44.50 16.02
C ASN A 536 -35.51 45.10 14.69
N LEU A 537 -36.76 44.82 14.31
CA LEU A 537 -37.39 45.33 13.09
C LEU A 537 -38.58 46.22 13.48
N SER A 538 -38.71 47.37 12.82
CA SER A 538 -39.92 48.19 12.88
C SER A 538 -40.35 48.66 11.50
N ILE A 539 -41.66 48.64 11.25
CA ILE A 539 -42.28 49.05 9.99
C ILE A 539 -43.32 50.14 10.28
N SER A 540 -43.34 51.20 9.50
CA SER A 540 -44.34 52.26 9.55
C SER A 540 -45.47 52.05 8.53
N SER A 541 -46.63 52.66 8.77
CA SER A 541 -47.76 52.61 7.85
C SER A 541 -47.51 53.28 6.49
N ASP A 542 -46.46 54.10 6.37
CA ASP A 542 -46.04 54.72 5.10
C ASP A 542 -44.94 53.94 4.37
N GLY A 543 -44.67 52.70 4.77
CA GLY A 543 -43.72 51.80 4.11
C GLY A 543 -42.25 52.14 4.37
N LEU A 544 -41.94 52.79 5.50
CA LEU A 544 -40.58 52.98 5.98
C LEU A 544 -40.27 51.86 6.99
N ALA A 545 -39.16 51.15 6.79
CA ALA A 545 -38.70 50.13 7.71
C ALA A 545 -37.38 50.53 8.38
N THR A 546 -37.16 50.05 9.59
CA THR A 546 -35.90 50.21 10.33
C THR A 546 -35.50 48.86 10.89
N LEU A 547 -34.31 48.39 10.52
CA LEU A 547 -33.70 47.15 10.99
C LEU A 547 -32.49 47.50 11.86
N PHE A 548 -32.36 46.81 12.98
CA PHE A 548 -31.21 46.90 13.87
C PHE A 548 -30.73 45.49 14.18
N VAL A 549 -29.44 45.25 14.05
CA VAL A 549 -28.78 43.97 14.32
C VAL A 549 -27.55 44.26 15.17
N GLU A 550 -27.48 43.67 16.36
CA GLU A 550 -26.44 43.95 17.37
C GLU A 550 -25.03 43.68 16.82
N ASP A 551 -24.87 42.59 16.06
CA ASP A 551 -23.58 42.18 15.49
C ASP A 551 -23.15 43.02 14.26
N TRP A 552 -24.02 43.88 13.72
CA TRP A 552 -23.76 44.69 12.51
C TRP A 552 -23.32 46.11 12.86
N GLY A 553 -22.32 46.22 13.74
CA GLY A 553 -21.74 47.52 14.13
C GLY A 553 -22.65 48.37 15.02
N ASN A 554 -23.78 47.83 15.48
CA ASN A 554 -24.68 48.45 16.46
C ASN A 554 -25.37 49.75 15.97
N GLU A 555 -25.65 49.88 14.67
CA GLU A 555 -26.32 51.03 14.05
C GLU A 555 -27.66 50.64 13.39
N PRO A 556 -28.70 51.50 13.42
CA PRO A 556 -29.98 51.22 12.79
C PRO A 556 -29.97 51.53 11.28
N TYR A 557 -30.45 50.59 10.47
CA TYR A 557 -30.59 50.69 9.03
C TYR A 557 -32.02 51.08 8.65
N VAL A 558 -32.19 52.26 8.04
CA VAL A 558 -33.50 52.79 7.61
C VAL A 558 -33.63 52.69 6.09
N PHE A 559 -34.72 52.11 5.61
CA PHE A 559 -34.90 51.82 4.18
C PHE A 559 -36.36 51.77 3.75
N ARG A 560 -36.58 51.89 2.43
CA ARG A 560 -37.85 51.66 1.73
C ARG A 560 -37.72 50.53 0.73
N GLU A 561 -38.87 50.06 0.23
CA GLU A 561 -38.92 49.04 -0.81
C GLU A 561 -38.11 49.47 -2.05
N GLY A 562 -37.21 48.60 -2.50
CA GLY A 562 -36.30 48.81 -3.61
C GLY A 562 -34.99 49.55 -3.29
N GLU A 563 -34.78 50.02 -2.06
CA GLU A 563 -33.52 50.64 -1.66
C GLU A 563 -32.46 49.59 -1.30
N LYS A 564 -31.25 49.75 -1.85
CA LYS A 564 -30.07 48.93 -1.49
C LYS A 564 -29.36 49.56 -0.29
N VAL A 565 -29.14 48.77 0.74
CA VAL A 565 -28.40 49.13 1.95
C VAL A 565 -27.10 48.32 2.00
N GLU A 566 -25.97 49.01 2.13
CA GLU A 566 -24.64 48.41 2.30
C GLU A 566 -24.32 48.30 3.80
N ILE A 567 -23.75 47.18 4.23
CA ILE A 567 -23.37 46.89 5.61
C ILE A 567 -21.85 46.93 5.74
N ASP A 568 -21.36 47.55 6.81
CA ASP A 568 -19.94 47.55 7.12
C ASP A 568 -19.55 46.21 7.75
N VAL A 569 -18.75 45.43 7.02
CA VAL A 569 -18.27 44.11 7.42
C VAL A 569 -16.89 44.16 8.08
N THR A 570 -16.39 45.37 8.41
CA THR A 570 -15.08 45.53 9.05
C THR A 570 -15.04 44.81 10.40
N GLY A 571 -14.19 43.79 10.50
CA GLY A 571 -14.04 42.98 11.71
C GLY A 571 -14.88 41.69 11.72
N TRP A 572 -15.59 41.40 10.63
CA TRP A 572 -16.15 40.08 10.37
C TRP A 572 -15.05 39.12 9.87
N ASP A 573 -15.43 37.90 9.51
CA ASP A 573 -14.53 36.93 8.89
C ASP A 573 -13.72 37.57 7.74
N GLU A 574 -12.42 37.31 7.68
CA GLU A 574 -11.49 37.92 6.73
C GLU A 574 -11.82 37.61 5.26
N ASN A 575 -12.68 36.62 5.03
CA ASN A 575 -13.12 36.22 3.71
C ASN A 575 -14.29 37.06 3.19
N ILE A 576 -15.02 37.83 4.02
CA ILE A 576 -16.17 38.62 3.57
C ILE A 576 -15.71 39.97 3.02
N ILE A 577 -16.00 40.24 1.74
CA ILE A 577 -15.62 41.47 1.02
C ILE A 577 -16.70 42.54 1.16
N SER A 578 -17.97 42.17 1.00
CA SER A 578 -19.09 43.10 1.16
C SER A 578 -20.39 42.38 1.48
N PHE A 579 -21.28 43.03 2.23
CA PHE A 579 -22.60 42.52 2.54
C PHE A 579 -23.63 43.62 2.36
N SER A 580 -24.73 43.33 1.68
CA SER A 580 -25.78 44.31 1.39
C SER A 580 -27.16 43.67 1.35
N PHE A 581 -28.21 44.48 1.46
CA PHE A 581 -29.58 43.99 1.27
C PHE A 581 -30.47 44.97 0.54
N VAL A 582 -31.52 44.43 -0.11
CA VAL A 582 -32.62 45.19 -0.70
C VAL A 582 -33.92 44.69 -0.10
N ALA A 583 -34.79 45.61 0.34
CA ALA A 583 -36.15 45.26 0.72
C ALA A 583 -37.01 45.14 -0.55
N THR A 584 -37.35 43.92 -0.96
CA THR A 584 -38.15 43.66 -2.17
C THR A 584 -39.66 43.73 -1.91
N GLY A 585 -40.07 43.78 -0.64
CA GLY A 585 -41.44 44.07 -0.25
C GLY A 585 -41.55 44.46 1.23
N ILE A 586 -42.35 45.48 1.53
CA ILE A 586 -42.62 45.91 2.91
C ILE A 586 -44.13 45.90 3.13
N VAL A 587 -44.60 45.09 4.09
CA VAL A 587 -46.03 44.95 4.40
C VAL A 587 -46.30 45.34 5.84
N TYR A 588 -47.16 46.35 6.01
CA TYR A 588 -47.68 46.79 7.30
C TYR A 588 -49.11 46.26 7.48
N ASP A 589 -49.34 45.48 8.54
CA ASP A 589 -50.69 45.03 8.91
C ASP A 589 -51.28 45.95 10.00
N ALA A 590 -52.33 46.68 9.64
CA ALA A 590 -52.99 47.63 10.53
C ALA A 590 -53.88 46.96 11.59
N ASN A 591 -54.24 45.69 11.41
CA ASN A 591 -55.08 44.93 12.33
C ASN A 591 -54.24 44.17 13.37
N ASN A 592 -53.07 43.66 12.98
CA ASN A 592 -52.13 42.99 13.86
C ASN A 592 -50.68 43.36 13.49
N TYR A 593 -50.09 44.28 14.24
CA TYR A 593 -48.75 44.79 13.92
C TYR A 593 -47.68 43.70 13.85
N GLU A 594 -47.79 42.67 14.68
CA GLU A 594 -46.87 41.52 14.72
C GLU A 594 -46.84 40.73 13.40
N ASP A 595 -47.91 40.81 12.60
CA ASP A 595 -47.99 40.18 11.27
C ASP A 595 -47.36 41.04 10.16
N SER A 596 -46.87 42.24 10.48
CA SER A 596 -46.12 43.08 9.54
C SER A 596 -44.77 42.43 9.23
N TYR A 597 -44.29 42.55 7.99
CA TYR A 597 -43.05 41.89 7.57
C TYR A 597 -42.32 42.64 6.46
N VAL A 598 -41.03 42.38 6.34
CA VAL A 598 -40.20 42.76 5.20
C VAL A 598 -39.75 41.49 4.47
N VAL A 599 -39.72 41.56 3.14
CA VAL A 599 -39.02 40.58 2.30
C VAL A 599 -37.70 41.21 1.91
N PHE A 600 -36.62 40.57 2.32
CA PHE A 600 -35.27 40.99 2.03
C PHE A 600 -34.64 40.10 0.96
N GLU A 601 -33.76 40.70 0.18
CA GLU A 601 -32.81 40.03 -0.69
C GLU A 601 -31.41 40.50 -0.27
N PHE A 602 -30.64 39.61 0.33
CA PHE A 602 -29.27 39.85 0.76
C PHE A 602 -28.31 39.47 -0.35
N THR A 603 -27.26 40.26 -0.52
CA THR A 603 -26.14 39.98 -1.39
C THR A 603 -24.87 40.02 -0.57
N GLU A 604 -24.19 38.89 -0.49
CA GLU A 604 -22.89 38.72 0.16
C GLU A 604 -21.84 38.47 -0.91
N THR A 605 -20.72 39.19 -0.83
CA THR A 605 -19.54 38.95 -1.65
C THR A 605 -18.40 38.53 -0.73
N TYR A 606 -17.77 37.40 -1.04
CA TYR A 606 -16.68 36.83 -0.23
C TYR A 606 -15.59 36.25 -1.13
N LEU A 607 -14.39 36.07 -0.59
CA LEU A 607 -13.31 35.31 -1.22
C LEU A 607 -13.62 33.83 -1.08
N GLY A 608 -14.02 33.22 -2.19
CA GLY A 608 -14.38 31.82 -2.26
C GLY A 608 -13.62 31.10 -3.37
N ARG A 609 -13.82 29.79 -3.46
CA ARG A 609 -13.23 28.98 -4.54
C ARG A 609 -13.97 29.26 -5.85
N VAL A 610 -13.30 29.86 -6.83
CA VAL A 610 -13.76 29.94 -8.22
C VAL A 610 -13.20 28.74 -8.97
N VAL A 611 -14.08 27.98 -9.62
CA VAL A 611 -13.69 26.81 -10.42
C VAL A 611 -13.19 27.26 -11.79
N ASP A 612 -12.01 26.81 -12.19
CA ASP A 612 -11.46 27.02 -13.53
C ASP A 612 -11.97 25.92 -14.47
N THR A 613 -12.65 26.30 -15.56
CA THR A 613 -13.17 25.35 -16.55
C THR A 613 -12.48 25.44 -17.91
N ILE A 614 -12.40 24.31 -18.62
CA ILE A 614 -11.97 24.22 -20.02
C ILE A 614 -12.95 23.37 -20.83
N ASN A 615 -13.15 23.73 -22.10
CA ASN A 615 -13.79 22.81 -23.05
C ASN A 615 -12.77 21.74 -23.43
N ALA A 616 -13.13 20.47 -23.27
CA ALA A 616 -12.30 19.32 -23.58
C ALA A 616 -13.03 18.33 -24.49
N TYR A 617 -12.27 17.44 -25.13
CA TYR A 617 -12.80 16.37 -25.96
C TYR A 617 -12.00 15.09 -25.75
N CYS A 618 -12.66 13.96 -25.98
CA CYS A 618 -11.98 12.68 -26.05
C CYS A 618 -11.33 12.49 -27.43
N ASP A 619 -10.00 12.46 -27.46
CA ASP A 619 -9.25 12.25 -28.69
C ASP A 619 -9.12 10.77 -29.05
N PHE A 620 -8.85 10.48 -30.33
CA PHE A 620 -8.78 9.11 -30.85
C PHE A 620 -7.62 8.28 -30.29
N ASP A 621 -6.68 8.92 -29.58
CA ASP A 621 -5.60 8.25 -28.86
C ASP A 621 -6.00 7.82 -27.44
N GLY A 622 -7.26 8.03 -27.05
CA GLY A 622 -7.81 7.60 -25.77
C GLY A 622 -7.60 8.59 -24.63
N TYR A 623 -7.01 9.76 -24.90
CA TYR A 623 -6.79 10.81 -23.91
C TYR A 623 -7.76 11.98 -24.07
N VAL A 624 -8.15 12.56 -22.93
CA VAL A 624 -8.87 13.82 -22.89
C VAL A 624 -7.91 14.96 -23.21
N LYS A 625 -8.31 15.83 -24.14
CA LYS A 625 -7.52 17.01 -24.54
C LYS A 625 -8.37 18.28 -24.53
N PRO A 626 -7.79 19.44 -24.21
CA PRO A 626 -8.48 20.72 -24.35
C PRO A 626 -8.82 20.99 -25.81
N GLN A 627 -10.00 21.55 -26.05
CA GLN A 627 -10.39 22.08 -27.34
C GLN A 627 -9.56 23.33 -27.64
N LYS A 628 -9.16 23.47 -28.90
CA LYS A 628 -8.40 24.61 -29.41
C LYS A 628 -9.36 25.78 -29.55
N THR A 629 -9.05 26.84 -28.83
CA THR A 629 -9.76 28.12 -28.87
C THR A 629 -9.00 29.11 -29.75
N LYS A 630 -9.65 30.24 -30.07
CA LYS A 630 -9.05 31.33 -30.83
C LYS A 630 -8.06 32.06 -29.95
N GLU A 631 -6.81 32.19 -30.39
CA GLU A 631 -5.80 32.94 -29.66
C GLU A 631 -6.18 34.43 -29.58
N ALA A 632 -5.64 35.17 -28.61
CA ALA A 632 -5.85 36.62 -28.47
C ALA A 632 -5.43 37.43 -29.72
N SER A 633 -4.60 36.84 -30.58
CA SER A 633 -4.17 37.36 -31.89
C SER A 633 -5.24 37.23 -32.99
N GLY A 634 -6.33 36.51 -32.72
CA GLY A 634 -7.39 36.17 -33.68
C GLY A 634 -7.09 34.92 -34.54
N ALA A 635 -5.92 34.29 -34.37
CA ALA A 635 -5.54 33.07 -35.09
C ALA A 635 -6.11 31.82 -34.41
N TRP A 636 -6.50 30.83 -35.22
CA TRP A 636 -6.97 29.52 -34.74
C TRP A 636 -5.82 28.50 -34.69
N GLY A 637 -5.91 27.60 -33.71
CA GLY A 637 -5.01 26.45 -33.61
C GLY A 637 -5.16 25.47 -34.79
N ARG A 638 -4.07 24.76 -35.10
CA ARG A 638 -4.09 23.67 -36.10
C ARG A 638 -4.88 22.49 -35.56
N CYS A 639 -5.65 21.81 -36.39
CA CYS A 639 -6.46 20.64 -36.01
C CYS A 639 -6.31 19.50 -37.02
N GLN A 640 -6.64 18.28 -36.62
CA GLN A 640 -6.75 17.11 -37.50
C GLN A 640 -8.21 16.67 -37.66
N ASN A 641 -9.05 16.90 -36.66
CA ASN A 641 -10.48 16.59 -36.70
C ASN A 641 -11.34 17.71 -36.08
N ASN A 642 -12.66 17.65 -36.32
CA ASN A 642 -13.59 18.69 -35.87
C ASN A 642 -13.68 18.80 -34.35
N TYR A 643 -13.47 17.69 -33.61
CA TYR A 643 -13.56 17.61 -32.14
C TYR A 643 -12.50 18.45 -31.44
N GLU A 644 -11.37 18.67 -32.09
CA GLU A 644 -10.28 19.50 -31.55
C GLU A 644 -10.63 21.00 -31.53
N CYS A 645 -11.67 21.43 -32.24
CA CYS A 645 -12.01 22.84 -32.39
C CYS A 645 -13.21 23.21 -31.54
N ASP A 646 -13.08 24.27 -30.74
CA ASP A 646 -14.19 24.88 -30.02
C ASP A 646 -15.30 25.32 -30.98
N SER A 647 -14.93 25.81 -32.17
CA SER A 647 -15.84 26.13 -33.28
C SER A 647 -16.56 24.93 -33.91
N ASN A 648 -16.20 23.71 -33.52
CA ASN A 648 -16.70 22.44 -34.06
C ASN A 648 -16.37 22.19 -35.54
N LEU A 649 -15.40 22.92 -36.09
CA LEU A 649 -15.03 22.75 -37.49
C LEU A 649 -13.54 22.89 -37.72
N CYS A 650 -12.96 21.80 -38.22
CA CYS A 650 -11.60 21.72 -38.70
C CYS A 650 -11.61 21.68 -40.23
N SER A 651 -10.98 22.66 -40.88
CA SER A 651 -10.85 22.71 -42.33
C SER A 651 -9.42 22.98 -42.72
N SER A 652 -8.90 22.19 -43.67
CA SER A 652 -7.52 22.31 -44.18
C SER A 652 -6.44 22.33 -43.07
N GLY A 653 -6.71 21.65 -41.94
CA GLY A 653 -5.79 21.56 -40.82
C GLY A 653 -5.83 22.73 -39.84
N SER A 654 -6.83 23.60 -39.89
CA SER A 654 -7.04 24.72 -38.96
C SER A 654 -8.49 24.79 -38.47
N CYS A 655 -8.68 25.16 -37.21
CA CYS A 655 -10.02 25.46 -36.70
C CYS A 655 -10.56 26.72 -37.38
N ILE A 656 -11.86 26.76 -37.68
CA ILE A 656 -12.53 27.89 -38.35
C ILE A 656 -13.93 28.10 -37.79
N GLU A 657 -14.43 29.35 -37.78
CA GLU A 657 -15.81 29.65 -37.39
C GLU A 657 -16.78 29.47 -38.56
N LEU A 658 -18.01 29.03 -38.28
CA LEU A 658 -19.07 28.92 -39.29
C LEU A 658 -19.40 30.27 -39.96
N GLY A 659 -19.17 31.39 -39.27
CA GLY A 659 -19.32 32.74 -39.82
C GLY A 659 -18.29 33.10 -40.89
N ASP A 660 -17.06 32.58 -40.78
CA ASP A 660 -15.96 32.87 -41.71
C ASP A 660 -16.13 32.14 -43.05
N ILE A 661 -16.77 30.96 -43.04
CA ILE A 661 -17.10 30.20 -44.26
C ILE A 661 -18.14 30.92 -45.12
N ALA A 662 -19.07 31.65 -44.50
CA ALA A 662 -20.05 32.44 -45.22
C ALA A 662 -19.40 33.61 -46.00
N GLY A 663 -18.20 34.05 -45.58
CA GLY A 663 -17.40 35.06 -46.25
C GLY A 663 -16.62 34.54 -47.48
N GLU A 664 -16.22 33.27 -47.48
CA GLU A 664 -15.37 32.69 -48.54
C GLU A 664 -16.13 31.86 -49.61
N ALA A 665 -17.41 31.54 -49.41
CA ALA A 665 -18.18 30.64 -50.27
C ALA A 665 -18.78 31.25 -51.57
N SER A 666 -18.15 32.27 -52.16
CA SER A 666 -18.61 32.82 -53.45
C SER A 666 -18.29 31.89 -54.64
N ALA A 667 -17.17 31.16 -54.59
CA ALA A 667 -16.73 30.27 -55.68
C ALA A 667 -17.43 28.90 -55.67
N PHE A 668 -17.72 28.34 -54.48
CA PHE A 668 -18.30 27.01 -54.35
C PHE A 668 -19.80 26.97 -54.74
N LYS A 669 -20.52 28.07 -54.48
CA LYS A 669 -21.93 28.23 -54.87
C LYS A 669 -22.10 28.16 -56.40
N VAL A 670 -21.17 28.73 -57.17
CA VAL A 670 -21.19 28.71 -58.64
C VAL A 670 -21.02 27.29 -59.18
N VAL A 671 -20.14 26.48 -58.58
CA VAL A 671 -19.88 25.10 -59.03
C VAL A 671 -21.08 24.19 -58.75
N ILE A 672 -21.68 24.29 -57.56
CA ILE A 672 -22.85 23.48 -57.18
C ILE A 672 -24.07 23.85 -58.03
N VAL A 673 -24.33 25.15 -58.26
CA VAL A 673 -25.44 25.60 -59.12
C VAL A 673 -25.24 25.14 -60.57
N LYS A 674 -24.01 25.19 -61.10
CA LYS A 674 -23.70 24.66 -62.43
C LYS A 674 -23.96 23.16 -62.53
N PHE A 675 -23.55 22.39 -61.52
CA PHE A 675 -23.78 20.95 -61.48
C PHE A 675 -25.28 20.62 -61.41
N PHE A 676 -26.03 21.28 -60.53
CA PHE A 676 -27.47 21.07 -60.38
C PHE A 676 -28.26 21.45 -61.63
N CYS A 677 -27.99 22.61 -62.22
CA CYS A 677 -28.64 23.03 -63.46
C CYS A 677 -28.34 22.06 -64.61
N ARG A 678 -27.14 21.45 -64.65
CA ARG A 678 -26.76 20.48 -65.68
C ARG A 678 -27.45 19.13 -65.52
N ILE A 679 -27.73 18.72 -64.28
CA ILE A 679 -28.41 17.47 -63.97
C ILE A 679 -29.92 17.57 -64.20
N THR A 680 -30.52 18.75 -63.98
CA THR A 680 -31.94 18.94 -64.25
C THR A 680 -32.23 19.20 -65.72
N ASN A 681 -31.26 19.73 -66.48
CA ASN A 681 -31.39 20.07 -67.90
C ASN A 681 -30.32 19.37 -68.76
N ILE A 682 -30.25 18.04 -68.67
CA ILE A 682 -29.18 17.22 -69.26
C ILE A 682 -29.13 17.31 -70.79
N LEU A 683 -30.27 17.54 -71.45
CA LEU A 683 -30.42 17.44 -72.90
C LEU A 683 -30.78 18.76 -73.60
N ASP A 684 -31.12 19.81 -72.83
CA ASP A 684 -31.46 21.12 -73.37
C ASP A 684 -30.53 22.21 -72.82
N ASN A 685 -29.64 22.69 -73.68
CA ASN A 685 -28.68 23.74 -73.32
C ASN A 685 -29.36 25.10 -73.09
N SER A 686 -30.56 25.34 -73.63
CA SER A 686 -31.33 26.57 -73.39
C SER A 686 -31.79 26.63 -71.93
N ASP A 687 -32.37 25.53 -71.43
CA ASP A 687 -32.90 25.46 -70.07
C ASP A 687 -31.78 25.39 -69.02
N TYR A 688 -30.65 24.77 -69.37
CA TYR A 688 -29.43 24.85 -68.57
C TYR A 688 -28.95 26.29 -68.39
N ASN A 689 -28.83 27.05 -69.49
CA ASN A 689 -28.36 28.43 -69.45
C ASN A 689 -29.35 29.37 -68.75
N GLN A 690 -30.66 29.12 -68.91
CA GLN A 690 -31.70 29.84 -68.18
C GLN A 690 -31.61 29.57 -66.68
N CYS A 691 -31.41 28.31 -66.27
CA CYS A 691 -31.21 27.94 -64.86
C CYS A 691 -29.97 28.63 -64.24
N LEU A 692 -28.88 28.78 -64.99
CA LEU A 692 -27.71 29.55 -64.52
C LEU A 692 -28.01 31.04 -64.38
N ALA A 693 -28.72 31.62 -65.35
CA ALA A 693 -29.10 33.03 -65.36
C ALA A 693 -30.05 33.38 -64.21
N ASP A 694 -31.04 32.52 -63.93
CA ASP A 694 -32.00 32.66 -62.83
C ASP A 694 -31.31 32.59 -61.46
N ASN A 695 -30.14 31.96 -61.39
CA ASN A 695 -29.28 31.91 -60.20
C ASN A 695 -28.14 32.94 -60.22
N GLY A 696 -28.19 33.93 -61.13
CA GLY A 696 -27.28 35.08 -61.16
C GLY A 696 -25.88 34.79 -61.70
N ILE A 697 -25.68 33.71 -62.46
CA ILE A 697 -24.38 33.31 -63.03
C ILE A 697 -24.40 33.58 -64.54
N SER A 698 -23.66 34.59 -65.03
CA SER A 698 -23.53 34.87 -66.46
C SER A 698 -22.25 34.26 -67.04
N GLU A 699 -22.35 33.49 -68.13
CA GLU A 699 -21.18 33.10 -68.91
C GLU A 699 -20.66 34.28 -69.73
N THR A 700 -19.66 35.01 -69.22
CA THR A 700 -18.79 35.81 -70.09
C THR A 700 -17.84 34.88 -70.84
N THR A 701 -18.08 34.81 -72.14
CA THR A 701 -17.33 34.10 -73.16
C THR A 701 -15.84 34.50 -73.16
N THR A 702 -14.93 33.53 -73.13
CA THR A 702 -13.58 33.70 -73.69
C THR A 702 -13.04 32.35 -74.21
N GLN A 703 -13.04 32.28 -75.55
CA GLN A 703 -12.41 31.35 -76.52
C GLN A 703 -12.06 29.92 -76.12
#